data_AF-A0A4R4KJR2-F1
#
_entry.id   AF-A0A4R4KJR2-F1
#
_cell.length_a   1.000
_cell.length_b   1.000
_cell.length_c   1.000
_cell.angle_alpha   90.00
_cell.angle_beta   90.00
_cell.angle_gamma   90.00
#
_symmetry.space_group_name_H-M   'P 1'
#
loop_
_entity.id
_entity.type
_entity.pdbx_description
1 polymer ?
#
loop_
_entity_poly.entity_id
_entity_poly.type
_entity_poly.pdbx_seq_one_letter_code
_entity_poly.pdbx_strand_id
1 'polypeptide(L)'
;MANLPVPANEQNRLKALKDYTILDTLPEEEFDRLTKVASIVCGMPISLVTLLDEDRQWFKSKVGLDEEFTPRKDSFCQYAILGDNLFEVTDAWEDDRFRNNPLVQGPPHVRFYAGVPLIDPNGFALGSLCVIDHVPHKLSSDQRTVLSMLAEEVVANIVSRKERLKLQNYETLFLESQDLICIAGADGYFRKINPAFQRVLGWSHSILKENTFYSFIHPEEVEKTAGKVKELVETGNPLNITTRFKTSRGDYKYIQWLATLDENKDSIYAIGRDTTAFTRIQRVLRDVSEFQKKILNGTDYSIISTNIEGLITTFNKGAQQMLGYKPSEVIHSLHIIDFFEPREISQLMDALNSSHGLPLHSAFEALTTRTTSGAAYTDEFTFLRKNGSQLAAEISISRLENTDRETTGYLVIAKDISERKATEIQLQISERRHRVFFENSPSLMCTHDLEGNFLSVNPAGVELLGYTMSEFKKRSLFDIIQPKYHPDIQLYLRQIKTTGSSKGLMQVIDKHGIEKTWMYTNVLSEFMDGTQYVIGNGADLTKRIEIEKELHKSKETAERNARAKDIFLANMSHEIRTPMNAIIGFSNLLKDTELSQDQQDFTQSIHMAAENLMGIINDILDLSKIESGHLTIEEIPFDLKELVKNIKAILSQKASEKNLDLDYTLDERLPEQVVGDPTRLNQILLNLVNNALKFTENGTVHLQVDLLQETETEHTFLFSIKDTGIGIPAEKLESIFERFTQADTDTTRKYGGTGLGLSISKLLIELQKGTLWVESKPNEGSTFIFKLPLKKATTQIKRKSEHAPKVLTSDSKLKILLVEDNVLNQRLAMKVLSNFGFVPELAENGKIAVEKIRNVEYDLVLMDLQMPEMDGYQATEAIRNILRSNVPIIAMTAHSLVGERDKCLAVGMNEYIPKPFSPSELFNKIVDLAIPLHEMQEASINPSGPFVDLTYLKQISDDSKEFEQEMIELFLEQAPIEMGIMEKAIQSAEHATIKDVAHKLKSSYAMMGIQENGLLKLIEFQGASGSSIDEIRKGYERLKLITEYSLIELQQLLQPE
;
A
#
# COMPACT_ATOMS: atom_id res chain seq x y z
N MET A 1 29.65 -36.86 -35.94
CA MET A 1 28.74 -35.94 -35.23
C MET A 1 29.12 -34.55 -35.70
N ALA A 2 28.31 -33.94 -36.57
CA ALA A 2 28.59 -32.59 -37.07
C ALA A 2 28.58 -31.60 -35.89
N ASN A 3 29.57 -30.72 -35.82
CA ASN A 3 29.62 -29.65 -34.83
C ASN A 3 28.34 -28.80 -34.96
N LEU A 4 27.49 -28.81 -33.94
CA LEU A 4 26.34 -27.90 -33.85
C LEU A 4 26.87 -26.46 -33.80
N PRO A 5 26.28 -25.51 -34.54
CA PRO A 5 26.76 -24.15 -34.55
C PRO A 5 26.47 -23.48 -33.21
N VAL A 6 27.50 -22.88 -32.62
CA VAL A 6 27.43 -22.15 -31.35
C VAL A 6 27.94 -20.72 -31.56
N PRO A 7 27.31 -19.70 -30.93
CA PRO A 7 27.81 -18.34 -30.92
C PRO A 7 29.24 -18.24 -30.39
N ALA A 8 30.05 -17.31 -30.90
CA ALA A 8 31.43 -17.11 -30.47
C ALA A 8 31.57 -16.71 -28.98
N ASN A 9 30.52 -16.12 -28.41
CA ASN A 9 30.43 -15.63 -27.03
C ASN A 9 29.59 -16.54 -26.10
N GLU A 10 29.44 -17.83 -26.42
CA GLU A 10 28.51 -18.76 -25.75
C GLU A 10 28.62 -18.80 -24.22
N GLN A 11 29.84 -18.85 -23.65
CA GLN A 11 30.02 -18.87 -22.19
C GLN A 11 29.45 -17.61 -21.51
N ASN A 12 29.68 -16.43 -22.11
CA ASN A 12 29.19 -15.17 -21.56
C ASN A 12 27.68 -15.02 -21.75
N ARG A 13 27.15 -15.49 -22.89
CA ARG A 13 25.71 -15.54 -23.18
C ARG A 13 24.96 -16.41 -22.16
N LEU A 14 25.48 -17.60 -21.86
CA LEU A 14 24.90 -18.51 -20.86
C LEU A 14 24.93 -17.90 -19.45
N LYS A 15 26.01 -17.18 -19.11
CA LYS A 15 26.08 -16.44 -17.85
C LYS A 15 25.02 -15.34 -17.80
N ALA A 16 24.89 -14.54 -18.86
CA ALA A 16 23.87 -13.51 -18.96
C ALA A 16 22.45 -14.09 -18.83
N LEU A 17 22.15 -15.19 -19.51
CA LEU A 17 20.86 -15.89 -19.40
C LEU A 17 20.56 -16.35 -17.97
N LYS A 18 21.54 -16.94 -17.27
CA LYS A 18 21.40 -17.35 -15.86
C LYS A 18 21.16 -16.15 -14.94
N ASP A 19 21.80 -15.00 -15.20
CA ASP A 19 21.65 -13.76 -14.42
C ASP A 19 20.24 -13.15 -14.48
N TYR A 20 19.43 -13.48 -15.49
CA TYR A 20 18.03 -13.05 -15.59
C TYR A 20 17.05 -13.92 -14.78
N THR A 21 17.48 -15.10 -14.29
CA THR A 21 16.65 -16.02 -13.48
C THR A 21 15.27 -16.28 -14.10
N ILE A 22 15.25 -16.50 -15.41
CA ILE A 22 14.01 -16.61 -16.22
C ILE A 22 13.72 -18.06 -16.67
N LEU A 23 14.73 -18.93 -16.72
CA LEU A 23 14.55 -20.35 -17.06
C LEU A 23 13.72 -21.06 -15.98
N ASP A 24 12.89 -22.02 -16.41
CA ASP A 24 12.01 -22.85 -15.55
C ASP A 24 11.04 -22.05 -14.67
N THR A 25 10.70 -20.84 -15.11
CA THR A 25 9.72 -20.00 -14.42
C THR A 25 8.30 -20.33 -14.89
N LEU A 26 7.31 -20.03 -14.05
CA LEU A 26 5.91 -20.21 -14.43
C LEU A 26 5.57 -19.36 -15.66
N PRO A 27 4.52 -19.74 -16.43
CA PRO A 27 3.98 -18.91 -17.48
C PRO A 27 3.63 -17.52 -16.96
N GLU A 28 3.95 -16.50 -17.75
CA GLU A 28 3.74 -15.09 -17.41
C GLU A 28 2.95 -14.46 -18.56
N GLU A 29 1.79 -13.88 -18.23
CA GLU A 29 0.80 -13.40 -19.20
C GLU A 29 1.37 -12.37 -20.19
N GLU A 30 2.33 -11.57 -19.74
CA GLU A 30 3.06 -10.58 -20.55
C GLU A 30 3.72 -11.25 -21.78
N PHE A 31 4.36 -12.41 -21.61
CA PHE A 31 4.96 -13.17 -22.72
C PHE A 31 3.90 -13.90 -23.55
N ASP A 32 2.85 -14.43 -22.92
CA ASP A 32 1.75 -15.14 -23.60
C ASP A 32 0.99 -14.25 -24.58
N ARG A 33 0.77 -12.98 -24.21
CA ARG A 33 0.16 -11.99 -25.10
C ARG A 33 1.04 -11.74 -26.34
N LEU A 34 2.34 -11.52 -26.16
CA LEU A 34 3.28 -11.25 -27.27
C LEU A 34 3.39 -12.45 -28.22
N THR A 35 3.47 -13.66 -27.68
CA THR A 35 3.47 -14.90 -28.47
C THR A 35 2.18 -15.07 -29.27
N LYS A 36 1.03 -14.75 -28.68
CA LYS A 36 -0.28 -14.81 -29.35
C LYS A 36 -0.42 -13.77 -30.45
N VAL A 37 0.05 -12.54 -30.23
CA VAL A 37 0.07 -11.49 -31.25
C VAL A 37 0.96 -11.90 -32.42
N ALA A 38 2.14 -12.46 -32.17
CA ALA A 38 3.04 -12.95 -33.22
C ALA A 38 2.37 -14.03 -34.09
N SER A 39 1.66 -15.00 -33.48
CA SER A 39 0.88 -16.01 -34.23
C SER A 39 -0.21 -15.38 -35.10
N ILE A 40 -1.00 -14.45 -34.54
CA ILE A 40 -2.13 -13.81 -35.25
C ILE A 40 -1.63 -12.95 -36.42
N VAL A 41 -0.63 -12.09 -36.19
CA VAL A 41 -0.13 -11.15 -37.21
C VAL A 41 0.60 -11.88 -38.34
N CYS A 42 1.40 -12.89 -38.00
CA CYS A 42 2.06 -13.70 -39.03
C CYS A 42 1.11 -14.71 -39.69
N GLY A 43 -0.07 -14.96 -39.11
CA GLY A 43 -1.04 -15.95 -39.60
C GLY A 43 -0.55 -17.39 -39.46
N MET A 44 0.38 -17.65 -38.54
CA MET A 44 1.06 -18.93 -38.38
C MET A 44 0.50 -19.70 -37.18
N PRO A 45 0.27 -21.03 -37.29
CA PRO A 45 -0.40 -21.82 -36.26
C PRO A 45 0.44 -21.99 -35.00
N ILE A 46 1.76 -21.86 -35.10
CA ILE A 46 2.68 -22.02 -33.97
C ILE A 46 3.50 -20.73 -33.79
N SER A 47 3.61 -20.26 -32.54
CA SER A 47 4.52 -19.18 -32.16
C SER A 47 5.09 -19.43 -30.77
N LEU A 48 6.35 -19.07 -30.56
CA LEU A 48 7.08 -19.36 -29.33
C LEU A 48 7.98 -18.20 -28.93
N VAL A 49 7.98 -17.84 -27.65
CA VAL A 49 9.08 -17.11 -27.01
C VAL A 49 9.98 -18.14 -26.35
N THR A 50 11.22 -18.23 -26.81
CA THR A 50 12.13 -19.31 -26.40
C THR A 50 13.47 -18.79 -25.93
N LEU A 51 14.06 -19.51 -24.98
CA LEU A 51 15.38 -19.23 -24.41
C LEU A 51 16.26 -20.47 -24.60
N LEU A 52 17.51 -20.26 -25.02
CA LEU A 52 18.41 -21.37 -25.34
C LEU A 52 19.48 -21.52 -24.25
N ASP A 53 19.42 -22.62 -23.49
CA ASP A 53 20.43 -22.98 -22.49
C ASP A 53 21.49 -23.96 -23.05
N GLU A 54 22.27 -24.61 -22.19
CA GLU A 54 23.33 -25.56 -22.57
C GLU A 54 22.78 -26.80 -23.30
N ASP A 55 21.59 -27.28 -22.90
CA ASP A 55 21.06 -28.59 -23.28
C ASP A 55 19.77 -28.52 -24.11
N ARG A 56 18.99 -27.43 -23.99
CA ARG A 56 17.65 -27.30 -24.56
C ARG A 56 17.28 -25.87 -24.96
N GLN A 57 16.33 -25.80 -25.89
CA GLN A 57 15.50 -24.62 -26.15
C GLN A 57 14.28 -24.72 -25.24
N TRP A 58 14.23 -23.92 -24.18
CA TRP A 58 13.11 -23.85 -23.25
C TRP A 58 12.07 -22.84 -23.73
N PHE A 59 10.79 -23.15 -23.59
CA PHE A 59 9.71 -22.30 -24.05
C PHE A 59 9.20 -21.45 -22.88
N LYS A 60 9.45 -20.14 -22.92
CA LYS A 60 8.90 -19.21 -21.93
C LYS A 60 7.41 -18.98 -22.17
N SER A 61 7.00 -19.00 -23.43
CA SER A 61 5.62 -18.87 -23.86
C SER A 61 5.41 -19.58 -25.19
N LYS A 62 4.22 -20.13 -25.40
CA LYS A 62 3.90 -20.96 -26.55
C LYS A 62 2.45 -20.83 -27.01
N VAL A 63 2.25 -20.92 -28.32
CA VAL A 63 0.97 -21.06 -29.01
C VAL A 63 1.11 -22.21 -30.00
N GLY A 64 0.13 -23.13 -30.01
CA GLY A 64 0.07 -24.22 -30.99
C GLY A 64 0.95 -25.45 -30.69
N LEU A 65 1.63 -25.51 -29.54
CA LEU A 65 2.42 -26.66 -29.09
C LEU A 65 2.16 -26.98 -27.61
N ASP A 66 2.20 -28.26 -27.26
CA ASP A 66 1.98 -28.74 -25.89
C ASP A 66 3.31 -28.96 -25.14
N GLU A 67 4.42 -29.12 -25.84
CA GLU A 67 5.75 -29.33 -25.26
C GLU A 67 6.27 -28.09 -24.51
N GLU A 68 7.13 -28.29 -23.51
CA GLU A 68 7.74 -27.20 -22.73
C GLU A 68 9.17 -26.85 -23.20
N PHE A 69 9.79 -27.74 -23.97
CA PHE A 69 11.14 -27.54 -24.48
C PHE A 69 11.43 -28.43 -25.68
N THR A 70 12.48 -28.09 -26.41
CA THR A 70 13.07 -28.90 -27.48
C THR A 70 14.56 -29.13 -27.18
N PRO A 71 15.12 -30.34 -27.37
CA PRO A 71 16.56 -30.55 -27.23
C PRO A 71 17.36 -29.61 -28.13
N ARG A 72 18.45 -29.02 -27.62
CA ARG A 72 19.20 -27.98 -28.35
C ARG A 72 19.63 -28.44 -29.75
N LYS A 73 20.09 -29.68 -29.86
CA LYS A 73 20.51 -30.31 -31.12
C LYS A 73 19.44 -30.32 -32.22
N ASP A 74 18.16 -30.32 -31.83
CA ASP A 74 17.02 -30.40 -32.74
C ASP A 74 16.40 -29.01 -32.98
N SER A 75 16.82 -27.99 -32.22
CA SER A 75 16.25 -26.64 -32.26
C SER A 75 16.60 -25.87 -33.55
N PHE A 76 15.62 -25.11 -34.05
CA PHE A 76 15.85 -24.10 -35.09
C PHE A 76 16.42 -22.80 -34.48
N CYS A 77 16.06 -22.52 -33.22
CA CYS A 77 16.53 -21.35 -32.47
C CYS A 77 18.06 -21.26 -32.39
N GLN A 78 18.78 -22.39 -32.33
CA GLN A 78 20.25 -22.36 -32.31
C GLN A 78 20.87 -21.69 -33.55
N TYR A 79 20.16 -21.68 -34.68
CA TYR A 79 20.59 -21.00 -35.89
C TYR A 79 20.15 -19.53 -35.90
N ALA A 80 18.98 -19.22 -35.32
CA ALA A 80 18.48 -17.86 -35.21
C ALA A 80 19.37 -16.98 -34.32
N ILE A 81 19.96 -17.53 -33.26
CA ILE A 81 20.81 -16.78 -32.32
C ILE A 81 22.26 -16.56 -32.80
N LEU A 82 22.63 -17.03 -33.99
CA LEU A 82 23.98 -16.87 -34.53
C LEU A 82 24.24 -15.48 -35.12
N GLY A 83 23.18 -14.75 -35.43
CA GLY A 83 23.25 -13.38 -35.93
C GLY A 83 22.25 -12.49 -35.23
N ASP A 84 22.23 -11.22 -35.61
CA ASP A 84 21.44 -10.19 -34.92
C ASP A 84 20.12 -9.87 -35.65
N ASN A 85 19.86 -10.53 -36.78
CA ASN A 85 18.72 -10.27 -37.65
C ASN A 85 17.76 -11.46 -37.69
N LEU A 86 16.55 -11.21 -38.21
CA LEU A 86 15.57 -12.25 -38.50
C LEU A 86 16.19 -13.40 -39.31
N PHE A 87 16.03 -14.61 -38.80
CA PHE A 87 16.39 -15.86 -39.47
C PHE A 87 15.13 -16.52 -40.05
N GLU A 88 15.05 -16.61 -41.38
CA GLU A 88 13.88 -17.14 -42.09
C GLU A 88 14.24 -18.38 -42.94
N VAL A 89 13.44 -19.43 -42.82
CA VAL A 89 13.51 -20.68 -43.59
C VAL A 89 12.16 -20.87 -44.28
N THR A 90 12.14 -20.67 -45.60
CA THR A 90 10.90 -20.67 -46.39
C THR A 90 10.32 -22.06 -46.61
N ASP A 91 11.18 -23.08 -46.77
CA ASP A 91 10.81 -24.49 -46.73
C ASP A 91 11.91 -25.33 -46.08
N ALA A 92 11.64 -25.82 -44.86
CA ALA A 92 12.58 -26.63 -44.08
C ALA A 92 12.83 -28.03 -44.70
N TRP A 93 11.95 -28.50 -45.59
CA TRP A 93 12.13 -29.78 -46.29
C TRP A 93 13.21 -29.69 -47.39
N GLU A 94 13.29 -28.54 -48.04
CA GLU A 94 14.27 -28.27 -49.10
C GLU A 94 15.60 -27.75 -48.54
N ASP A 95 15.61 -27.19 -47.32
CA ASP A 95 16.82 -26.68 -46.67
C ASP A 95 17.78 -27.82 -46.24
N ASP A 96 19.01 -27.81 -46.77
CA ASP A 96 20.05 -28.82 -46.48
C ASP A 96 20.35 -28.95 -44.98
N ARG A 97 20.14 -27.89 -44.18
CA ARG A 97 20.39 -27.88 -42.73
C ARG A 97 19.30 -28.60 -41.95
N PHE A 98 18.06 -28.58 -42.44
CA PHE A 98 16.88 -28.97 -41.67
C PHE A 98 16.11 -30.16 -42.24
N ARG A 99 16.35 -30.59 -43.49
CA ARG A 99 15.61 -31.72 -44.11
C ARG A 99 15.68 -33.05 -43.34
N ASN A 100 16.74 -33.25 -42.57
CA ASN A 100 16.95 -34.43 -41.73
C ASN A 100 16.65 -34.17 -40.24
N ASN A 101 16.10 -32.99 -39.91
CA ASN A 101 15.77 -32.62 -38.53
C ASN A 101 14.52 -33.40 -38.06
N PRO A 102 14.52 -33.95 -36.84
CA PRO A 102 13.37 -34.68 -36.29
C PRO A 102 12.04 -33.89 -36.30
N LEU A 103 12.08 -32.56 -36.12
CA LEU A 103 10.90 -31.70 -36.11
C LEU A 103 10.30 -31.47 -37.52
N VAL A 104 11.07 -31.76 -38.58
CA VAL A 104 10.63 -31.69 -39.97
C VAL A 104 10.08 -33.06 -40.41
N GLN A 105 10.77 -34.14 -40.06
CA GLN A 105 10.40 -35.51 -40.45
C GLN A 105 9.25 -36.08 -39.61
N GLY A 106 9.14 -35.67 -38.34
CA GLY A 106 8.10 -36.06 -37.40
C GLY A 106 7.30 -34.86 -36.89
N PRO A 107 6.33 -35.07 -35.99
CA PRO A 107 5.56 -33.98 -35.37
C PRO A 107 6.49 -32.92 -34.74
N PRO A 108 6.22 -31.61 -34.92
CA PRO A 108 5.02 -31.02 -35.50
C PRO A 108 5.05 -30.87 -37.04
N HIS A 109 5.97 -31.51 -37.77
CA HIS A 109 6.10 -31.39 -39.22
C HIS A 109 6.37 -29.95 -39.69
N VAL A 110 7.41 -29.35 -39.12
CA VAL A 110 7.85 -27.98 -39.46
C VAL A 110 8.19 -27.89 -40.94
N ARG A 111 7.51 -27.00 -41.66
CA ARG A 111 7.84 -26.65 -43.05
C ARG A 111 8.30 -25.21 -43.18
N PHE A 112 7.86 -24.31 -42.32
CA PHE A 112 8.31 -22.92 -42.30
C PHE A 112 8.78 -22.53 -40.90
N TYR A 113 9.85 -21.74 -40.83
CA TYR A 113 10.38 -21.18 -39.59
C TYR A 113 10.86 -19.74 -39.81
N ALA A 114 10.44 -18.83 -38.95
CA ALA A 114 11.04 -17.50 -38.85
C ALA A 114 11.28 -17.13 -37.39
N GLY A 115 12.50 -16.78 -37.03
CA GLY A 115 12.90 -16.46 -35.66
C GLY A 115 13.73 -15.19 -35.58
N VAL A 116 13.36 -14.29 -34.68
CA VAL A 116 14.13 -13.08 -34.34
C VAL A 116 14.91 -13.35 -33.05
N PRO A 117 16.23 -13.10 -33.01
CA PRO A 117 17.03 -13.27 -31.79
C PRO A 117 16.61 -12.26 -30.70
N LEU A 118 16.51 -12.74 -29.46
CA LEU A 118 16.23 -11.91 -28.28
C LEU A 118 17.55 -11.42 -27.69
N ILE A 119 18.00 -10.24 -28.12
CA ILE A 119 19.31 -9.68 -27.76
C ILE A 119 19.16 -8.75 -26.55
N ASP A 120 19.85 -9.06 -25.45
CA ASP A 120 19.85 -8.21 -24.26
C ASP A 120 20.67 -6.91 -24.45
N PRO A 121 20.55 -5.91 -23.56
CA PRO A 121 21.30 -4.66 -23.68
C PRO A 121 22.83 -4.78 -23.70
N ASN A 122 23.38 -5.94 -23.29
CA ASN A 122 24.81 -6.23 -23.34
C ASN A 122 25.23 -6.92 -24.66
N GLY A 123 24.28 -7.13 -25.60
CA GLY A 123 24.53 -7.77 -26.88
C GLY A 123 24.50 -9.31 -26.83
N PHE A 124 23.92 -9.94 -25.81
CA PHE A 124 23.83 -11.39 -25.72
C PHE A 124 22.46 -11.89 -26.21
N ALA A 125 22.46 -12.76 -27.23
CA ALA A 125 21.26 -13.43 -27.72
C ALA A 125 20.78 -14.52 -26.73
N LEU A 126 19.76 -14.22 -25.95
CA LEU A 126 19.24 -15.11 -24.90
C LEU A 126 18.44 -16.29 -25.48
N GLY A 127 17.82 -16.08 -26.64
CA GLY A 127 16.97 -17.05 -27.33
C GLY A 127 16.30 -16.40 -28.56
N SER A 128 15.08 -16.82 -28.90
CA SER A 128 14.36 -16.24 -30.05
C SER A 128 12.84 -16.16 -29.82
N LEU A 129 12.22 -15.12 -30.37
CA LEU A 129 10.79 -15.10 -30.68
C LEU A 129 10.62 -15.67 -32.09
N CYS A 130 9.86 -16.75 -32.24
CA CYS A 130 9.69 -17.40 -33.53
C CYS A 130 8.23 -17.74 -33.87
N VAL A 131 7.98 -17.87 -35.17
CA VAL A 131 6.72 -18.36 -35.76
C VAL A 131 7.02 -19.53 -36.69
N ILE A 132 6.12 -20.51 -36.70
CA ILE A 132 6.32 -21.81 -37.33
C ILE A 132 5.02 -22.24 -38.04
N ASP A 133 5.15 -22.85 -39.21
CA ASP A 133 4.02 -23.42 -39.96
C ASP A 133 4.33 -24.83 -40.48
N HIS A 134 3.26 -25.59 -40.69
CA HIS A 134 3.25 -26.92 -41.28
C HIS A 134 3.29 -26.89 -42.81
N VAL A 135 3.17 -25.70 -43.42
CA VAL A 135 3.33 -25.49 -44.87
C VAL A 135 4.44 -24.47 -45.17
N PRO A 136 5.07 -24.53 -46.36
CA PRO A 136 6.04 -23.52 -46.77
C PRO A 136 5.41 -22.12 -46.79
N HIS A 137 6.15 -21.12 -46.32
CA HIS A 137 5.67 -19.75 -46.24
C HIS A 137 6.79 -18.74 -46.50
N LYS A 138 6.42 -17.46 -46.65
CA LYS A 138 7.37 -16.34 -46.76
C LYS A 138 6.77 -15.10 -46.15
N LEU A 139 7.48 -14.47 -45.21
CA LEU A 139 6.96 -13.28 -44.54
C LEU A 139 6.90 -12.08 -45.48
N SER A 140 5.87 -11.25 -45.31
CA SER A 140 5.81 -9.90 -45.87
C SER A 140 6.79 -8.95 -45.17
N SER A 141 7.07 -7.77 -45.74
CA SER A 141 7.88 -6.74 -45.08
C SER A 141 7.32 -6.37 -43.71
N ASP A 142 6.00 -6.20 -43.63
CA ASP A 142 5.32 -5.70 -42.45
C ASP A 142 5.33 -6.76 -41.34
N GLN A 143 5.13 -8.04 -41.69
CA GLN A 143 5.26 -9.14 -40.74
C GLN A 143 6.69 -9.28 -40.19
N ARG A 144 7.73 -9.06 -41.01
CA ARG A 144 9.11 -9.05 -40.51
C ARG A 144 9.33 -7.92 -39.51
N THR A 145 8.85 -6.72 -39.83
CA THR A 145 8.96 -5.55 -38.95
C THR A 145 8.22 -5.77 -37.63
N VAL A 146 6.97 -6.26 -37.67
CA VAL A 146 6.19 -6.52 -36.45
C VAL A 146 6.86 -7.61 -35.61
N LEU A 147 7.36 -8.69 -36.21
CA LEU A 147 8.03 -9.75 -35.46
C LEU A 147 9.32 -9.25 -34.78
N SER A 148 10.05 -8.33 -35.43
CA SER A 148 11.20 -7.64 -34.81
C SER A 148 10.79 -6.74 -33.64
N MET A 149 9.74 -5.92 -33.79
CA MET A 149 9.23 -5.07 -32.70
C MET A 149 8.76 -5.90 -31.51
N LEU A 150 8.07 -7.03 -31.75
CA LEU A 150 7.64 -7.93 -30.68
C LEU A 150 8.84 -8.58 -29.97
N ALA A 151 9.91 -8.89 -30.68
CA ALA A 151 11.13 -9.43 -30.08
C ALA A 151 11.83 -8.39 -29.17
N GLU A 152 11.87 -7.12 -29.58
CA GLU A 152 12.36 -6.02 -28.75
C GLU A 152 11.53 -5.86 -27.48
N GLU A 153 10.20 -5.94 -27.60
CA GLU A 153 9.28 -5.87 -26.46
C GLU A 153 9.45 -7.07 -25.50
N VAL A 154 9.69 -8.28 -26.03
CA VAL A 154 10.02 -9.45 -25.21
C VAL A 154 11.30 -9.19 -24.42
N VAL A 155 12.35 -8.62 -25.02
CA VAL A 155 13.59 -8.29 -24.32
C VAL A 155 13.34 -7.22 -23.24
N ALA A 156 12.57 -6.18 -23.55
CA ALA A 156 12.22 -5.13 -22.58
C ALA A 156 11.54 -5.71 -21.34
N ASN A 157 10.64 -6.69 -21.53
CA ASN A 157 9.98 -7.39 -20.42
C ASN A 157 10.96 -8.28 -19.62
N ILE A 158 11.91 -8.96 -20.26
CA ILE A 158 12.96 -9.73 -19.58
C ILE A 158 13.82 -8.82 -18.69
N VAL A 159 14.22 -7.65 -19.18
CA VAL A 159 15.05 -6.68 -18.45
C VAL A 159 14.26 -6.08 -17.28
N SER A 160 13.04 -5.60 -17.52
CA SER A 160 12.17 -5.00 -16.50
C SER A 160 11.88 -5.97 -15.35
N ARG A 161 11.69 -7.25 -15.66
CA ARG A 161 11.51 -8.32 -14.67
C ARG A 161 12.69 -8.42 -13.70
N LYS A 162 13.94 -8.32 -14.19
CA LYS A 162 15.15 -8.38 -13.35
C LYS A 162 15.24 -7.19 -12.40
N GLU A 163 14.89 -6.00 -12.86
CA GLU A 163 14.90 -4.79 -12.03
C GLU A 163 13.83 -4.85 -10.93
N ARG A 164 12.62 -5.31 -11.28
CA ARG A 164 11.53 -5.52 -10.32
C ARG A 164 11.92 -6.48 -9.19
N LEU A 165 12.57 -7.60 -9.51
CA LEU A 165 13.04 -8.57 -8.52
C LEU A 165 14.14 -8.00 -7.61
N LYS A 166 15.05 -7.17 -8.13
CA LYS A 166 16.07 -6.48 -7.33
C LYS A 166 15.44 -5.51 -6.32
N LEU A 167 14.47 -4.72 -6.76
CA LEU A 167 13.74 -3.77 -5.90
C LEU A 167 12.99 -4.49 -4.79
N GLN A 168 12.28 -5.58 -5.12
CA GLN A 168 11.58 -6.40 -4.13
C GLN A 168 12.51 -6.98 -3.07
N ASN A 169 13.66 -7.54 -3.47
CA ASN A 169 14.63 -8.09 -2.50
C ASN A 169 15.20 -7.02 -1.56
N TYR A 170 15.45 -5.81 -2.07
CA TYR A 170 15.90 -4.68 -1.25
C TYR A 170 14.82 -4.25 -0.24
N GLU A 171 13.56 -4.15 -0.67
CA GLU A 171 12.44 -3.83 0.22
C GLU A 171 12.23 -4.87 1.31
N THR A 172 12.33 -6.16 0.98
CA THR A 172 12.24 -7.24 1.97
C THR A 172 13.33 -7.12 3.03
N LEU A 173 14.59 -6.95 2.62
CA LEU A 173 15.71 -6.80 3.56
C LEU A 173 15.53 -5.57 4.47
N PHE A 174 15.02 -4.48 3.91
CA PHE A 174 14.74 -3.26 4.65
C PHE A 174 13.64 -3.49 5.71
N LEU A 175 12.51 -4.09 5.33
CA LEU A 175 11.34 -4.30 6.20
C LEU A 175 11.55 -5.37 7.28
N GLU A 176 12.24 -6.46 6.95
CA GLU A 176 12.39 -7.64 7.81
C GLU A 176 13.57 -7.55 8.80
N SER A 177 14.53 -6.65 8.59
CA SER A 177 15.67 -6.51 9.49
C SER A 177 15.27 -6.24 10.95
N GLN A 178 15.99 -6.87 11.88
CA GLN A 178 15.86 -6.61 13.32
C GLN A 178 16.72 -5.43 13.79
N ASP A 179 17.73 -5.08 13.01
CA ASP A 179 18.55 -3.90 13.27
C ASP A 179 17.80 -2.64 12.80
N LEU A 180 18.06 -1.52 13.48
CA LEU A 180 17.49 -0.20 13.20
C LEU A 180 18.13 0.36 11.92
N ILE A 181 17.46 0.26 10.78
CA ILE A 181 17.99 0.76 9.50
C ILE A 181 17.31 2.09 9.16
N CYS A 182 18.12 3.12 8.90
CA CYS A 182 17.62 4.42 8.49
C CYS A 182 18.51 5.11 7.46
N ILE A 183 17.88 6.00 6.71
CA ILE A 183 18.51 7.02 5.88
C ILE A 183 18.15 8.36 6.52
N ALA A 184 19.15 9.14 6.90
CA ALA A 184 18.98 10.46 7.51
C ALA A 184 19.67 11.53 6.66
N GLY A 185 19.19 12.76 6.70
CA GLY A 185 19.92 13.90 6.15
C GLY A 185 21.06 14.34 7.07
N ALA A 186 22.01 15.09 6.52
CA ALA A 186 23.07 15.75 7.30
C ALA A 186 22.51 16.79 8.30
N ASP A 187 21.25 17.21 8.12
CA ASP A 187 20.46 18.05 9.01
C ASP A 187 19.94 17.32 10.27
N GLY A 188 20.11 16.00 10.34
CA GLY A 188 19.70 15.19 11.48
C GLY A 188 18.29 14.61 11.39
N TYR A 189 17.57 14.83 10.29
CA TYR A 189 16.20 14.32 10.09
C TYR A 189 16.19 12.96 9.41
N PHE A 190 15.25 12.10 9.81
CA PHE A 190 15.05 10.81 9.16
C PHE A 190 14.32 10.97 7.83
N ARG A 191 14.95 10.53 6.72
CA ARG A 191 14.33 10.45 5.39
C ARG A 191 13.58 9.14 5.20
N LYS A 192 14.19 8.03 5.65
CA LYS A 192 13.63 6.68 5.55
C LYS A 192 14.02 5.89 6.80
N ILE A 193 13.11 5.10 7.34
CA ILE A 193 13.38 4.21 8.49
C ILE A 193 12.65 2.89 8.29
N ASN A 194 13.23 1.80 8.80
CA ASN A 194 12.59 0.51 8.77
C ASN A 194 11.66 0.28 9.98
N PRO A 195 10.77 -0.74 9.93
CA PRO A 195 9.87 -1.05 11.04
C PRO A 195 10.57 -1.47 12.35
N ALA A 196 11.88 -1.78 12.33
CA ALA A 196 12.64 -2.09 13.54
C ALA A 196 12.64 -0.94 14.55
N PHE A 197 12.54 0.31 14.12
CA PHE A 197 12.40 1.46 15.03
C PHE A 197 11.15 1.35 15.91
N GLN A 198 10.02 0.94 15.32
CA GLN A 198 8.80 0.71 16.09
C GLN A 198 8.90 -0.56 16.94
N ARG A 199 9.50 -1.64 16.43
CA ARG A 199 9.64 -2.90 17.21
C ARG A 199 10.59 -2.76 18.41
N VAL A 200 11.76 -2.14 18.22
CA VAL A 200 12.85 -2.09 19.20
C VAL A 200 12.71 -0.93 20.17
N LEU A 201 12.25 0.24 19.69
CA LEU A 201 12.14 1.48 20.48
C LEU A 201 10.69 1.90 20.75
N GLY A 202 9.71 1.39 19.99
CA GLY A 202 8.27 1.66 20.19
C GLY A 202 7.77 2.98 19.61
N TRP A 203 8.61 3.72 18.87
CA TRP A 203 8.21 4.97 18.22
C TRP A 203 7.49 4.71 16.90
N SER A 204 6.43 5.47 16.62
CA SER A 204 5.71 5.43 15.35
C SER A 204 6.50 6.15 14.25
N HIS A 205 6.21 5.79 13.00
CA HIS A 205 6.96 6.30 11.84
C HIS A 205 6.80 7.83 11.65
N SER A 206 5.62 8.38 11.96
CA SER A 206 5.34 9.82 11.87
C SER A 206 6.18 10.63 12.86
N ILE A 207 6.19 10.23 14.13
CA ILE A 207 6.92 10.93 15.19
C ILE A 207 8.43 10.96 14.88
N LEU A 208 8.98 9.86 14.36
CA LEU A 208 10.40 9.80 14.01
C LEU A 208 10.74 10.73 12.84
N LYS A 209 9.88 10.86 11.82
CA LYS A 209 10.15 11.76 10.68
C LYS A 209 10.06 13.24 11.03
N GLU A 210 9.20 13.60 11.98
CA GLU A 210 8.99 14.98 12.43
C GLU A 210 10.08 15.50 13.38
N ASN A 211 10.94 14.61 13.89
CA ASN A 211 11.96 14.96 14.88
C ASN A 211 13.36 14.56 14.41
N THR A 212 14.37 15.29 14.88
CA THR A 212 15.77 14.90 14.62
C THR A 212 16.16 13.68 15.44
N PHE A 213 17.09 12.86 14.94
CA PHE A 213 17.57 11.71 15.70
C PHE A 213 18.25 12.10 17.02
N TYR A 214 18.74 13.35 17.14
CA TYR A 214 19.29 13.90 18.38
C TYR A 214 18.28 13.98 19.51
N SER A 215 16.99 14.22 19.21
CA SER A 215 15.93 14.29 20.22
C SER A 215 15.70 12.99 20.98
N PHE A 216 16.16 11.88 20.39
CA PHE A 216 16.04 10.54 20.96
C PHE A 216 17.33 10.07 21.65
N ILE A 217 18.41 10.86 21.64
CA ILE A 217 19.66 10.51 22.32
C ILE A 217 19.64 11.07 23.76
N HIS A 218 20.29 10.37 24.70
CA HIS A 218 20.43 10.85 26.07
C HIS A 218 21.13 12.23 26.12
N PRO A 219 20.64 13.22 26.88
CA PRO A 219 21.14 14.60 26.83
C PRO A 219 22.65 14.76 26.98
N GLU A 220 23.27 13.99 27.88
CA GLU A 220 24.73 13.98 28.10
C GLU A 220 25.57 13.50 26.91
N GLU A 221 24.94 12.86 25.91
CA GLU A 221 25.62 12.24 24.77
C GLU A 221 25.33 12.93 23.44
N VAL A 222 24.43 13.92 23.43
CA VAL A 222 24.01 14.65 22.21
C VAL A 222 25.19 15.41 21.60
N GLU A 223 25.91 16.21 22.40
CA GLU A 223 27.02 17.05 21.92
C GLU A 223 28.16 16.19 21.33
N LYS A 224 28.50 15.10 22.02
CA LYS A 224 29.50 14.12 21.55
C LYS A 224 29.08 13.44 20.25
N THR A 225 27.79 13.10 20.11
CA THR A 225 27.28 12.46 18.90
C THR A 225 27.23 13.42 17.72
N ALA A 226 26.83 14.67 17.96
CA ALA A 226 26.82 15.71 16.93
C ALA A 226 28.22 15.96 16.36
N GLY A 227 29.26 16.02 17.20
CA GLY A 227 30.65 16.16 16.75
C GLY A 227 31.09 15.02 15.83
N LYS A 228 30.71 13.78 16.15
CA LYS A 228 31.04 12.61 15.32
C LYS A 228 30.27 12.55 14.00
N VAL A 229 29.00 12.96 13.98
CA VAL A 229 28.21 13.06 12.74
C VAL A 229 28.80 14.12 11.82
N LYS A 230 29.24 15.26 12.38
CA LYS A 230 29.94 16.30 11.62
C LYS A 230 31.24 15.79 11.00
N GLU A 231 32.04 15.04 11.76
CA GLU A 231 33.25 14.38 11.25
C GLU A 231 32.95 13.41 10.09
N LEU A 232 31.87 12.61 10.18
CA LEU A 232 31.42 11.76 9.08
C LEU A 232 31.11 12.58 7.83
N VAL A 233 30.32 13.66 7.94
CA VAL A 233 29.96 14.54 6.81
C VAL A 233 31.18 15.21 6.18
N GLU A 234 32.15 15.65 6.98
CA GLU A 234 33.35 16.33 6.49
C GLU A 234 34.37 15.37 5.86
N THR A 235 34.56 14.19 6.45
CA THR A 235 35.66 13.27 6.07
C THR A 235 35.20 12.10 5.19
N GLY A 236 33.92 11.75 5.20
CA GLY A 236 33.38 10.55 4.55
C GLY A 236 33.68 9.24 5.29
N ASN A 237 34.37 9.29 6.44
CA ASN A 237 34.78 8.08 7.16
C ASN A 237 33.61 7.41 7.90
N PRO A 238 33.45 6.08 7.82
CA PRO A 238 32.40 5.36 8.52
C PRO A 238 32.39 5.63 10.02
N LEU A 239 31.23 5.98 10.56
CA LEU A 239 31.01 6.27 11.97
C LEU A 239 30.63 5.00 12.72
N ASN A 240 31.32 4.72 13.84
CA ASN A 240 30.92 3.72 14.83
C ASN A 240 30.80 4.35 16.23
N ILE A 241 29.61 4.31 16.81
CA ILE A 241 29.34 4.91 18.14
C ILE A 241 28.21 4.16 18.87
N THR A 242 28.36 3.96 20.17
CA THR A 242 27.26 3.51 21.04
C THR A 242 26.65 4.69 21.77
N THR A 243 25.33 4.80 21.70
CA THR A 243 24.55 5.89 22.32
C THR A 243 23.37 5.31 23.09
N ARG A 244 22.97 6.01 24.17
CA ARG A 244 21.71 5.73 24.86
C ARG A 244 20.57 6.37 24.08
N PHE A 245 19.73 5.52 23.48
CA PHE A 245 18.59 5.92 22.67
C PHE A 245 17.28 5.71 23.45
N LYS A 246 16.43 6.73 23.42
CA LYS A 246 15.18 6.82 24.19
C LYS A 246 14.10 5.97 23.53
N THR A 247 13.43 5.17 24.34
CA THR A 247 12.24 4.41 23.94
C THR A 247 10.97 5.24 24.14
N SER A 248 9.89 4.86 23.43
CA SER A 248 8.55 5.44 23.61
C SER A 248 8.03 5.36 25.06
N ARG A 249 8.54 4.43 25.87
CA ARG A 249 8.19 4.25 27.28
C ARG A 249 8.97 5.16 28.24
N GLY A 250 9.95 5.91 27.74
CA GLY A 250 10.79 6.83 28.52
C GLY A 250 12.12 6.27 28.99
N ASP A 251 12.32 4.95 28.94
CA ASP A 251 13.60 4.29 29.28
C ASP A 251 14.62 4.37 28.13
N TYR A 252 15.90 4.14 28.43
CA TYR A 252 16.99 4.17 27.45
C TYR A 252 17.53 2.77 27.14
N LYS A 253 17.82 2.54 25.85
CA LYS A 253 18.54 1.37 25.34
C LYS A 253 19.90 1.78 24.80
N TYR A 254 20.90 0.90 24.91
CA TYR A 254 22.23 1.14 24.33
C TYR A 254 22.23 0.69 22.87
N ILE A 255 22.22 1.65 21.94
CA ILE A 255 22.25 1.38 20.50
C ILE A 255 23.65 1.67 19.95
N GLN A 256 24.25 0.65 19.36
CA GLN A 256 25.49 0.76 18.60
C GLN A 256 25.16 1.07 17.14
N TRP A 257 25.59 2.24 16.67
CA TRP A 257 25.37 2.74 15.33
C TRP A 257 26.60 2.56 14.45
N LEU A 258 26.38 2.07 13.24
CA LEU A 258 27.30 2.12 12.11
C LEU A 258 26.68 3.02 11.03
N ALA A 259 27.37 4.09 10.62
CA ALA A 259 26.84 5.00 9.61
C ALA A 259 27.87 5.37 8.53
N THR A 260 27.40 5.52 7.30
CA THR A 260 28.19 5.89 6.10
C THR A 260 27.44 6.94 5.28
N LEU A 261 28.14 7.64 4.39
CA LEU A 261 27.54 8.59 3.46
C LEU A 261 27.24 7.97 2.10
N ASP A 262 26.22 8.51 1.43
CA ASP A 262 25.92 8.25 0.03
C ASP A 262 27.03 8.75 -0.90
N GLU A 263 27.07 8.25 -2.14
CA GLU A 263 28.00 8.68 -3.19
C GLU A 263 27.86 10.17 -3.51
N ASN A 264 26.63 10.69 -3.43
CA ASN A 264 26.33 12.12 -3.61
C ASN A 264 26.57 12.97 -2.35
N LYS A 265 27.00 12.36 -1.23
CA LYS A 265 27.26 13.01 0.08
C LYS A 265 26.08 13.74 0.76
N ASP A 266 24.86 13.57 0.25
CA ASP A 266 23.67 14.26 0.79
C ASP A 266 22.88 13.46 1.84
N SER A 267 23.12 12.15 1.95
CA SER A 267 22.38 11.25 2.83
C SER A 267 23.29 10.34 3.63
N ILE A 268 22.94 10.11 4.90
CA ILE A 268 23.62 9.23 5.83
C ILE A 268 22.83 7.93 5.91
N TYR A 269 23.46 6.81 5.54
CA TYR A 269 22.94 5.47 5.75
C TYR A 269 23.42 4.97 7.10
N ALA A 270 22.51 4.61 8.00
CA ALA A 270 22.85 4.16 9.34
C ALA A 270 22.12 2.88 9.74
N ILE A 271 22.85 1.98 10.40
CA ILE A 271 22.35 0.73 10.99
C ILE A 271 22.65 0.76 12.50
N GLY A 272 21.63 0.55 13.33
CA GLY A 272 21.72 0.55 14.79
C GLY A 272 21.38 -0.81 15.40
N ARG A 273 22.20 -1.30 16.34
CA ARG A 273 21.99 -2.58 17.05
C ARG A 273 21.87 -2.38 18.56
N ASP A 274 20.89 -3.04 19.19
CA ASP A 274 20.67 -3.00 20.65
C ASP A 274 21.70 -3.87 21.40
N THR A 275 22.43 -3.27 22.36
CA THR A 275 23.52 -3.89 23.14
C THR A 275 23.25 -3.88 24.66
N THR A 276 22.04 -3.55 25.09
CA THR A 276 21.69 -3.25 26.49
C THR A 276 22.00 -4.39 27.49
N ALA A 277 21.82 -5.66 27.09
CA ALA A 277 22.04 -6.81 27.97
C ALA A 277 23.52 -7.03 28.32
N PHE A 278 24.42 -6.76 27.38
CA PHE A 278 25.86 -6.98 27.53
C PHE A 278 26.48 -6.06 28.59
N THR A 279 26.04 -4.80 28.64
CA THR A 279 26.58 -3.78 29.57
C THR A 279 26.18 -4.01 31.04
N ARG A 280 25.10 -4.76 31.34
CA ARG A 280 24.63 -4.99 32.73
C ARG A 280 25.43 -6.04 33.51
N ILE A 281 25.93 -7.07 32.85
CA ILE A 281 26.57 -8.24 33.49
C ILE A 281 27.93 -7.87 34.13
N GLN A 282 28.68 -6.95 33.53
CA GLN A 282 30.01 -6.57 34.05
C GLN A 282 29.97 -5.85 35.41
N ARG A 283 28.82 -5.32 35.84
CA ARG A 283 28.71 -4.54 37.08
C ARG A 283 28.63 -5.43 38.34
N VAL A 284 28.02 -6.61 38.24
CA VAL A 284 27.66 -7.48 39.38
C VAL A 284 28.87 -8.16 40.03
N LEU A 285 29.93 -8.45 39.25
CA LEU A 285 31.10 -9.19 39.73
C LEU A 285 31.95 -8.41 40.76
N ARG A 286 31.80 -7.09 40.81
CA ARG A 286 32.60 -6.24 41.71
C ARG A 286 32.12 -6.30 43.16
N ASP A 287 30.86 -6.63 43.39
CA ASP A 287 30.21 -6.50 44.71
C ASP A 287 30.46 -7.72 45.64
N VAL A 288 30.85 -8.88 45.09
CA VAL A 288 31.01 -10.14 45.85
C VAL A 288 32.27 -10.17 46.72
N SER A 289 33.33 -9.47 46.32
CA SER A 289 34.64 -9.51 47.01
C SER A 289 34.64 -8.85 48.40
N GLU A 290 33.70 -7.93 48.67
CA GLU A 290 33.62 -7.22 49.95
C GLU A 290 32.94 -8.04 51.07
N PHE A 291 32.27 -9.15 50.74
CA PHE A 291 31.44 -9.94 51.64
C PHE A 291 32.25 -10.81 52.64
N GLN A 292 33.39 -11.38 52.23
CA GLN A 292 34.14 -12.37 53.02
C GLN A 292 34.74 -11.83 54.34
N LYS A 293 35.10 -10.54 54.43
CA LYS A 293 35.64 -9.93 55.65
C LYS A 293 34.65 -9.87 56.83
N LYS A 294 33.36 -10.09 56.60
CA LYS A 294 32.31 -10.05 57.63
C LYS A 294 32.16 -11.35 58.44
N ILE A 295 32.71 -12.48 57.97
CA ILE A 295 32.47 -13.83 58.51
C ILE A 295 33.14 -14.09 59.88
N LEU A 296 34.35 -13.57 60.14
CA LEU A 296 35.10 -13.82 61.40
C LEU A 296 34.50 -13.12 62.64
N ASN A 297 33.68 -12.09 62.43
CA ASN A 297 32.87 -11.45 63.46
C ASN A 297 31.39 -11.90 63.38
N GLY A 298 31.13 -12.99 62.66
CA GLY A 298 29.81 -13.53 62.37
C GLY A 298 29.09 -14.00 63.62
N THR A 299 27.81 -13.68 63.67
CA THR A 299 26.90 -13.85 64.81
C THR A 299 26.45 -15.30 65.07
N ASP A 300 26.84 -16.25 64.23
CA ASP A 300 26.08 -17.50 64.03
C ASP A 300 26.65 -18.72 64.78
N TYR A 301 27.86 -18.61 65.33
CA TYR A 301 28.52 -19.69 66.09
C TYR A 301 28.76 -19.28 67.53
N SER A 302 28.21 -20.08 68.44
CA SER A 302 28.53 -20.03 69.86
C SER A 302 29.83 -20.78 70.10
N ILE A 303 30.86 -20.05 70.53
CA ILE A 303 32.16 -20.62 70.90
C ILE A 303 32.31 -20.45 72.40
N ILE A 304 32.36 -21.57 73.09
CA ILE A 304 32.45 -21.66 74.54
C ILE A 304 33.62 -22.57 74.88
N SER A 305 34.54 -22.15 75.77
CA SER A 305 35.55 -23.05 76.34
C SER A 305 35.28 -23.27 77.82
N THR A 306 35.66 -24.43 78.35
CA THR A 306 35.52 -24.78 79.77
C THR A 306 36.87 -25.19 80.37
N ASN A 307 36.96 -25.27 81.69
CA ASN A 307 38.02 -26.01 82.39
C ASN A 307 37.72 -27.52 82.42
N ILE A 308 38.54 -28.30 83.13
CA ILE A 308 38.46 -29.76 83.21
C ILE A 308 37.17 -30.21 83.93
N GLU A 309 36.67 -29.39 84.86
CA GLU A 309 35.45 -29.64 85.63
C GLU A 309 34.17 -29.11 84.94
N GLY A 310 34.24 -28.59 83.71
CA GLY A 310 33.08 -28.14 82.93
C GLY A 310 32.57 -26.73 83.23
N LEU A 311 33.32 -25.95 84.01
CA LEU A 311 33.06 -24.54 84.29
C LEU A 311 33.52 -23.67 83.12
N ILE A 312 32.70 -22.72 82.68
CA ILE A 312 32.95 -21.93 81.46
C ILE A 312 34.07 -20.90 81.67
N THR A 313 35.04 -20.87 80.77
CA THR A 313 36.22 -19.98 80.78
C THR A 313 36.20 -18.93 79.67
N THR A 314 35.67 -19.26 78.48
CA THR A 314 35.51 -18.31 77.35
C THR A 314 34.09 -18.37 76.81
N PHE A 315 33.58 -17.20 76.39
CA PHE A 315 32.22 -17.06 75.86
C PHE A 315 32.20 -15.95 74.80
N ASN A 316 32.12 -16.31 73.52
CA ASN A 316 32.19 -15.33 72.41
C ASN A 316 30.87 -14.56 72.21
N LYS A 317 30.87 -13.54 71.34
CA LYS A 317 29.67 -12.72 71.05
C LYS A 317 28.52 -13.55 70.45
N GLY A 318 28.82 -14.58 69.68
CA GLY A 318 27.82 -15.52 69.17
C GLY A 318 27.16 -16.35 70.28
N ALA A 319 27.91 -16.78 71.28
CA ALA A 319 27.38 -17.50 72.45
C ALA A 319 26.45 -16.61 73.30
N GLN A 320 26.81 -15.33 73.46
CA GLN A 320 25.97 -14.34 74.12
C GLN A 320 24.63 -14.14 73.39
N GLN A 321 24.65 -14.08 72.06
CA GLN A 321 23.42 -13.94 71.27
C GLN A 321 22.58 -15.21 71.27
N MET A 322 23.22 -16.38 71.16
CA MET A 322 22.55 -17.67 71.05
C MET A 322 21.85 -18.10 72.35
N LEU A 323 22.51 -17.93 73.50
CA LEU A 323 22.01 -18.41 74.79
C LEU A 323 21.36 -17.31 75.65
N GLY A 324 21.58 -16.03 75.31
CA GLY A 324 20.96 -14.88 75.98
C GLY A 324 21.59 -14.49 77.32
N TYR A 325 22.72 -15.09 77.68
CA TYR A 325 23.49 -14.74 78.89
C TYR A 325 24.61 -13.74 78.57
N LYS A 326 24.93 -12.86 79.52
CA LYS A 326 26.12 -11.99 79.40
C LYS A 326 27.37 -12.77 79.83
N PRO A 327 28.56 -12.52 79.24
CA PRO A 327 29.80 -13.20 79.63
C PRO A 327 30.08 -13.17 81.14
N SER A 328 29.77 -12.06 81.82
CA SER A 328 29.94 -11.90 83.28
C SER A 328 29.02 -12.77 84.13
N GLU A 329 27.92 -13.30 83.57
CA GLU A 329 26.96 -14.17 84.25
C GLU A 329 27.32 -15.65 84.12
N VAL A 330 28.22 -15.97 83.18
CA VAL A 330 28.50 -17.34 82.73
C VAL A 330 29.92 -17.76 83.08
N ILE A 331 30.89 -16.90 82.79
CA ILE A 331 32.30 -17.18 82.97
C ILE A 331 32.60 -17.39 84.46
N HIS A 332 33.20 -18.53 84.79
CA HIS A 332 33.46 -19.03 86.15
C HIS A 332 32.23 -19.18 87.06
N SER A 333 31.01 -19.06 86.53
CA SER A 333 29.77 -19.02 87.33
C SER A 333 28.77 -20.11 86.95
N LEU A 334 28.69 -20.47 85.66
CA LEU A 334 27.80 -21.51 85.16
C LEU A 334 28.59 -22.70 84.63
N HIS A 335 27.94 -23.86 84.69
CA HIS A 335 28.46 -25.11 84.18
C HIS A 335 27.88 -25.36 82.78
N ILE A 336 28.67 -25.90 81.85
CA ILE A 336 28.25 -26.07 80.45
C ILE A 336 26.98 -26.92 80.27
N ILE A 337 26.73 -27.84 81.21
CA ILE A 337 25.52 -28.70 81.24
C ILE A 337 24.23 -27.90 81.43
N ASP A 338 24.30 -26.71 82.03
CA ASP A 338 23.13 -25.89 82.35
C ASP A 338 22.40 -25.39 81.08
N PHE A 339 23.06 -25.50 79.91
CA PHE A 339 22.50 -25.13 78.62
C PHE A 339 21.80 -26.28 77.90
N PHE A 340 21.84 -27.52 78.37
CA PHE A 340 21.27 -28.68 77.67
C PHE A 340 19.89 -29.08 78.24
N GLU A 341 18.99 -29.57 77.39
CA GLU A 341 17.70 -30.13 77.80
C GLU A 341 17.88 -31.39 78.68
N PRO A 342 17.43 -31.38 79.95
CA PRO A 342 17.71 -32.47 80.90
C PRO A 342 17.23 -33.86 80.44
N ARG A 343 16.14 -33.93 79.66
CA ARG A 343 15.62 -35.20 79.14
C ARG A 343 16.56 -35.87 78.14
N GLU A 344 17.16 -35.08 77.25
CA GLU A 344 18.10 -35.60 76.23
C GLU A 344 19.39 -36.09 76.87
N ILE A 345 19.87 -35.37 77.89
CA ILE A 345 21.04 -35.78 78.67
C ILE A 345 20.77 -37.08 79.46
N SER A 346 19.58 -37.22 80.06
CA SER A 346 19.20 -38.47 80.74
C SER A 346 19.13 -39.65 79.76
N GLN A 347 18.57 -39.46 78.56
CA GLN A 347 18.52 -40.50 77.53
C GLN A 347 19.93 -40.88 77.04
N LEU A 348 20.82 -39.90 76.89
CA LEU A 348 22.22 -40.13 76.54
C LEU A 348 22.95 -40.93 77.63
N MET A 349 22.73 -40.59 78.91
CA MET A 349 23.28 -41.32 80.04
C MET A 349 22.80 -42.78 80.07
N ASP A 350 21.50 -43.01 79.90
CA ASP A 350 20.91 -44.36 79.88
C ASP A 350 21.46 -45.20 78.70
N ALA A 351 21.60 -44.59 77.53
CA ALA A 351 22.17 -45.24 76.35
C ALA A 351 23.65 -45.62 76.57
N LEU A 352 24.45 -44.71 77.15
CA LEU A 352 25.87 -44.95 77.39
C LEU A 352 26.12 -45.99 78.50
N ASN A 353 25.36 -45.90 79.60
CA ASN A 353 25.41 -46.88 80.70
C ASN A 353 25.06 -48.30 80.20
N SER A 354 24.13 -48.41 79.25
CA SER A 354 23.75 -49.70 78.63
C SER A 354 24.84 -50.26 77.70
N SER A 355 25.65 -49.40 77.07
CA SER A 355 26.66 -49.81 76.09
C SER A 355 28.07 -50.05 76.66
N HIS A 356 28.46 -49.37 77.76
CA HIS A 356 29.86 -49.29 78.20
C HIS A 356 30.18 -49.97 79.55
N GLY A 357 29.19 -50.52 80.27
CA GLY A 357 29.43 -51.34 81.48
C GLY A 357 30.11 -50.62 82.66
N LEU A 358 30.34 -49.31 82.57
CA LEU A 358 30.85 -48.43 83.62
C LEU A 358 29.73 -47.45 84.02
N PRO A 359 29.38 -47.32 85.32
CA PRO A 359 28.38 -46.35 85.74
C PRO A 359 28.94 -44.94 85.63
N LEU A 360 28.38 -44.12 84.73
CA LEU A 360 28.70 -42.69 84.66
C LEU A 360 28.18 -41.99 85.92
N HIS A 361 29.00 -41.15 86.56
CA HIS A 361 28.70 -40.52 87.85
C HIS A 361 28.21 -39.07 87.72
N SER A 362 28.30 -38.44 86.54
CA SER A 362 27.74 -37.11 86.28
C SER A 362 27.22 -36.91 84.85
N ALA A 363 26.28 -35.97 84.69
CA ALA A 363 25.74 -35.54 83.40
C ALA A 363 26.81 -34.93 82.47
N PHE A 364 27.84 -34.28 83.05
CA PHE A 364 28.97 -33.74 82.30
C PHE A 364 29.90 -34.83 81.78
N GLU A 365 30.13 -35.87 82.59
CA GLU A 365 30.89 -37.05 82.20
C GLU A 365 30.24 -37.72 80.99
N ALA A 366 28.91 -37.83 80.94
CA ALA A 366 28.20 -38.37 79.79
C ALA A 366 28.44 -37.59 78.48
N LEU A 367 28.64 -36.27 78.56
CA LEU A 367 29.02 -35.43 77.41
C LEU A 367 30.51 -35.52 77.08
N THR A 368 31.41 -35.82 78.02
CA THR A 368 32.86 -35.82 77.77
C THR A 368 33.46 -37.21 77.54
N THR A 369 32.80 -38.30 77.96
CA THR A 369 33.26 -39.70 77.75
C THR A 369 33.46 -40.05 76.28
N ARG A 370 32.77 -39.39 75.34
CA ARG A 370 32.99 -39.61 73.91
C ARG A 370 34.25 -38.92 73.38
N THR A 371 34.84 -37.99 74.14
CA THR A 371 36.07 -37.26 73.77
C THR A 371 37.35 -37.91 74.29
N THR A 372 37.27 -38.91 75.19
CA THR A 372 38.43 -39.60 75.78
C THR A 372 39.28 -40.39 74.78
N SER A 373 38.81 -40.58 73.54
CA SER A 373 39.54 -41.17 72.42
C SER A 373 40.42 -40.18 71.63
N GLY A 374 40.41 -38.89 71.99
CA GLY A 374 41.24 -37.83 71.35
C GLY A 374 40.59 -37.16 70.13
N ALA A 375 39.36 -37.54 69.76
CA ALA A 375 38.60 -36.93 68.67
C ALA A 375 37.50 -36.01 69.22
N ALA A 376 37.27 -34.88 68.53
CA ALA A 376 36.05 -34.11 68.72
C ALA A 376 34.85 -34.95 68.23
N TYR A 377 33.73 -34.91 68.94
CA TYR A 377 32.48 -35.46 68.45
C TYR A 377 31.45 -34.35 68.30
N THR A 378 30.53 -34.55 67.36
CA THR A 378 29.45 -33.63 67.07
C THR A 378 28.14 -34.39 67.17
N ASP A 379 27.17 -33.84 67.88
CA ASP A 379 25.83 -34.43 68.02
C ASP A 379 24.77 -33.31 68.07
N GLU A 380 23.51 -33.65 67.82
CA GLU A 380 22.40 -32.71 67.89
C GLU A 380 21.75 -32.73 69.27
N PHE A 381 21.65 -31.56 69.90
CA PHE A 381 20.97 -31.39 71.18
C PHE A 381 20.07 -30.17 71.17
N THR A 382 19.16 -30.13 72.13
CA THR A 382 18.33 -28.98 72.41
C THR A 382 18.98 -28.11 73.49
N PHE A 383 19.32 -26.87 73.12
CA PHE A 383 19.80 -25.84 74.02
C PHE A 383 18.67 -25.06 74.68
N LEU A 384 18.86 -24.75 75.97
CA LEU A 384 17.99 -23.93 76.79
C LEU A 384 18.56 -22.52 76.88
N ARG A 385 17.81 -21.54 76.37
CA ARG A 385 18.15 -20.12 76.46
C ARG A 385 17.74 -19.54 77.82
N LYS A 386 18.34 -18.41 78.22
CA LYS A 386 18.03 -17.70 79.49
C LYS A 386 16.54 -17.36 79.69
N ASN A 387 15.82 -17.12 78.59
CA ASN A 387 14.39 -16.81 78.60
C ASN A 387 13.47 -18.05 78.66
N GLY A 388 14.04 -19.26 78.76
CA GLY A 388 13.31 -20.53 78.80
C GLY A 388 12.93 -21.11 77.44
N SER A 389 13.25 -20.45 76.31
CA SER A 389 12.99 -21.02 74.98
C SER A 389 14.03 -22.06 74.59
N GLN A 390 13.58 -23.09 73.87
CA GLN A 390 14.40 -24.16 73.33
C GLN A 390 14.94 -23.83 71.93
N LEU A 391 16.13 -24.34 71.63
CA LEU A 391 16.88 -24.13 70.40
C LEU A 391 17.47 -25.47 69.95
N ALA A 392 17.29 -25.88 68.70
CA ALA A 392 18.04 -27.02 68.17
C ALA A 392 19.48 -26.58 67.83
N ALA A 393 20.47 -27.19 68.48
CA ALA A 393 21.88 -26.89 68.29
C ALA A 393 22.66 -28.14 67.87
N GLU A 394 23.47 -28.01 66.82
CA GLU A 394 24.53 -28.98 66.52
C GLU A 394 25.75 -28.58 67.34
N ILE A 395 26.21 -29.48 68.20
CA ILE A 395 27.21 -29.19 69.21
C ILE A 395 28.41 -30.07 68.97
N SER A 396 29.54 -29.43 68.68
CA SER A 396 30.84 -30.07 68.62
C SER A 396 31.58 -29.86 69.92
N ILE A 397 31.99 -30.96 70.57
CA ILE A 397 32.76 -30.95 71.81
C ILE A 397 34.13 -31.55 71.52
N SER A 398 35.17 -30.77 71.79
CA SER A 398 36.57 -31.14 71.57
C SER A 398 37.42 -30.88 72.81
N ARG A 399 38.50 -31.66 72.96
CA ARG A 399 39.45 -31.52 74.07
C ARG A 399 40.42 -30.38 73.77
N LEU A 400 40.62 -29.48 74.72
CA LEU A 400 41.69 -28.49 74.68
C LEU A 400 42.93 -29.07 75.35
N GLU A 401 44.05 -29.09 74.63
CA GLU A 401 45.31 -29.67 75.10
C GLU A 401 46.38 -28.59 75.24
N ASN A 402 47.23 -28.70 76.26
CA ASN A 402 48.48 -27.94 76.30
C ASN A 402 49.54 -28.57 75.37
N THR A 403 50.69 -27.91 75.25
CA THR A 403 51.84 -28.39 74.47
C THR A 403 52.36 -29.77 74.86
N ASP A 404 52.03 -30.24 76.07
CA ASP A 404 52.44 -31.54 76.63
C ASP A 404 51.35 -32.63 76.48
N ARG A 405 50.29 -32.36 75.69
CA ARG A 405 49.11 -33.24 75.45
C ARG A 405 48.27 -33.53 76.68
N GLU A 406 48.39 -32.71 77.72
CA GLU A 406 47.51 -32.76 78.88
C GLU A 406 46.23 -31.97 78.61
N THR A 407 45.10 -32.50 79.09
CA THR A 407 43.80 -31.84 78.91
C THR A 407 43.74 -30.61 79.81
N THR A 408 43.57 -29.44 79.22
CA THR A 408 43.39 -28.17 79.93
C THR A 408 41.92 -27.75 80.02
N GLY A 409 41.05 -28.38 79.23
CA GLY A 409 39.62 -28.09 79.23
C GLY A 409 38.93 -28.64 77.99
N TYR A 410 37.74 -28.11 77.70
CA TYR A 410 36.94 -28.50 76.53
C TYR A 410 36.53 -27.27 75.73
N LEU A 411 36.53 -27.39 74.40
CA LEU A 411 35.99 -26.40 73.49
C LEU A 411 34.68 -26.93 72.94
N VAL A 412 33.61 -26.18 73.21
CA VAL A 412 32.25 -26.41 72.75
C VAL A 412 31.91 -25.38 71.69
N ILE A 413 31.72 -25.84 70.47
CA ILE A 413 31.22 -25.04 69.37
C ILE A 413 29.80 -25.48 69.11
N ALA A 414 28.85 -24.59 69.37
CA ALA A 414 27.44 -24.82 69.09
C ALA A 414 26.99 -23.95 67.93
N LYS A 415 26.26 -24.56 67.00
CA LYS A 415 25.63 -23.91 65.86
C LYS A 415 24.12 -24.03 66.00
N ASP A 416 23.40 -22.94 65.85
CA ASP A 416 21.94 -22.98 65.71
C ASP A 416 21.60 -23.70 64.40
N ILE A 417 20.94 -24.86 64.49
CA ILE A 417 20.48 -25.64 63.34
C ILE A 417 18.97 -25.53 63.13
N SER A 418 18.29 -24.62 63.82
CA SER A 418 16.85 -24.38 63.62
C SER A 418 16.56 -24.01 62.17
N GLU A 419 17.41 -23.16 61.57
CA GLU A 419 17.33 -22.80 60.15
C GLU A 419 17.71 -23.98 59.23
N ARG A 420 18.70 -24.81 59.60
CA ARG A 420 19.05 -26.02 58.84
C ARG A 420 17.89 -27.02 58.79
N LYS A 421 17.19 -27.28 59.90
CA LYS A 421 15.99 -28.15 59.90
C LYS A 421 14.83 -27.56 59.10
N ALA A 422 14.64 -26.25 59.17
CA ALA A 422 13.69 -25.55 58.29
C ALA A 422 14.08 -25.68 56.81
N THR A 423 15.38 -25.59 56.51
CA THR A 423 15.94 -25.73 55.15
C THR A 423 15.80 -27.16 54.62
N GLU A 424 15.96 -28.18 55.46
CA GLU A 424 15.78 -29.59 55.09
C GLU A 424 14.33 -29.91 54.76
N ILE A 425 13.38 -29.41 55.56
CA ILE A 425 11.94 -29.49 55.25
C ILE A 425 11.62 -28.71 53.97
N GLN A 426 12.18 -27.51 53.80
CA GLN A 426 12.02 -26.74 52.57
C GLN A 426 12.61 -27.46 51.35
N LEU A 427 13.74 -28.16 51.50
CA LEU A 427 14.37 -28.94 50.45
C LEU A 427 13.46 -30.10 50.03
N GLN A 428 12.86 -30.82 50.99
CA GLN A 428 11.88 -31.86 50.69
C GLN A 428 10.65 -31.30 49.95
N ILE A 429 10.14 -30.14 50.37
CA ILE A 429 9.05 -29.45 49.70
C ILE A 429 9.47 -29.02 48.28
N SER A 430 10.68 -28.49 48.12
CA SER A 430 11.22 -28.05 46.84
C SER A 430 11.45 -29.23 45.89
N GLU A 431 12.03 -30.33 46.36
CA GLU A 431 12.26 -31.56 45.58
C GLU A 431 10.93 -32.12 45.08
N ARG A 432 9.93 -32.22 45.98
CA ARG A 432 8.59 -32.67 45.60
C ARG A 432 7.95 -31.73 44.59
N ARG A 433 8.10 -30.41 44.75
CA ARG A 433 7.60 -29.40 43.81
C ARG A 433 8.25 -29.54 42.42
N HIS A 434 9.58 -29.70 42.35
CA HIS A 434 10.30 -29.88 41.10
C HIS A 434 9.93 -31.18 40.39
N ARG A 435 9.78 -32.28 41.14
CA ARG A 435 9.34 -33.57 40.60
C ARG A 435 7.95 -33.48 39.96
N VAL A 436 6.99 -32.87 40.67
CA VAL A 436 5.63 -32.68 40.16
C VAL A 436 5.62 -31.77 38.91
N PHE A 437 6.44 -30.72 38.89
CA PHE A 437 6.58 -29.83 37.72
C PHE A 437 7.15 -30.57 36.50
N PHE A 438 8.19 -31.38 36.69
CA PHE A 438 8.80 -32.17 35.62
C PHE A 438 7.82 -33.21 35.06
N GLU A 439 7.15 -33.97 35.93
CA GLU A 439 6.26 -35.07 35.51
C GLU A 439 4.96 -34.60 34.84
N ASN A 440 4.41 -33.44 35.24
CA ASN A 440 3.14 -32.92 34.72
C ASN A 440 3.30 -31.84 33.65
N SER A 441 4.53 -31.57 33.19
CA SER A 441 4.76 -30.62 32.09
C SER A 441 4.17 -31.18 30.78
N PRO A 442 3.36 -30.38 30.04
CA PRO A 442 2.75 -30.80 28.78
C PRO A 442 3.75 -30.85 27.62
N SER A 443 4.93 -30.25 27.78
CA SER A 443 6.02 -30.29 26.79
C SER A 443 6.99 -31.40 27.12
N LEU A 444 7.70 -31.90 26.09
CA LEU A 444 8.77 -32.86 26.30
C LEU A 444 9.87 -32.20 27.13
N MET A 445 10.24 -32.84 28.24
CA MET A 445 11.39 -32.45 29.05
C MET A 445 12.28 -33.68 29.23
N CYS A 446 13.58 -33.51 28.98
CA CYS A 446 14.56 -34.57 29.16
C CYS A 446 15.87 -34.03 29.69
N THR A 447 16.71 -34.94 30.17
CA THR A 447 18.14 -34.68 30.33
C THR A 447 18.94 -35.69 29.53
N HIS A 448 20.07 -35.28 28.96
CA HIS A 448 20.96 -36.17 28.22
C HIS A 448 22.44 -35.80 28.44
N ASP A 449 23.36 -36.74 28.21
CA ASP A 449 24.81 -36.48 28.27
C ASP A 449 25.33 -35.76 27.01
N LEU A 450 26.64 -35.46 26.94
CA LEU A 450 27.23 -34.77 25.79
C LEU A 450 27.35 -35.65 24.53
N GLU A 451 27.13 -36.95 24.68
CA GLU A 451 27.05 -37.95 23.62
C GLU A 451 25.61 -38.11 23.09
N GLY A 452 24.63 -37.51 23.77
CA GLY A 452 23.22 -37.51 23.38
C GLY A 452 22.40 -38.67 23.95
N ASN A 453 22.91 -39.43 24.93
CA ASN A 453 22.17 -40.49 25.61
C ASN A 453 21.23 -39.89 26.65
N PHE A 454 19.95 -40.32 26.65
CA PHE A 454 18.97 -39.79 27.60
C PHE A 454 19.21 -40.31 29.02
N LEU A 455 19.35 -39.39 29.97
CA LEU A 455 19.49 -39.64 31.40
C LEU A 455 18.11 -39.67 32.10
N SER A 456 17.21 -38.77 31.70
CA SER A 456 15.83 -38.72 32.19
C SER A 456 14.88 -38.14 31.14
N VAL A 457 13.60 -38.46 31.25
CA VAL A 457 12.54 -37.91 30.40
C VAL A 457 11.23 -37.86 31.20
N ASN A 458 10.39 -36.88 30.92
CA ASN A 458 9.07 -36.79 31.51
C ASN A 458 8.03 -37.66 30.74
N PRO A 459 6.85 -37.95 31.32
CA PRO A 459 5.81 -38.74 30.67
C PRO A 459 5.38 -38.19 29.30
N ALA A 460 5.22 -36.87 29.17
CA ALA A 460 4.80 -36.23 27.92
C ALA A 460 5.77 -36.50 26.76
N GLY A 461 7.08 -36.50 27.01
CA GLY A 461 8.07 -36.78 25.98
C GLY A 461 8.05 -38.23 25.45
N VAL A 462 7.71 -39.17 26.32
CA VAL A 462 7.60 -40.59 26.00
C VAL A 462 6.33 -40.87 25.20
N GLU A 463 5.20 -40.27 25.60
CA GLU A 463 3.91 -40.37 24.91
C GLU A 463 3.98 -39.77 23.49
N LEU A 464 4.60 -38.60 23.34
CA LEU A 464 4.72 -37.89 22.07
C LEU A 464 5.44 -38.70 20.97
N LEU A 465 6.42 -39.52 21.37
CA LEU A 465 7.19 -40.39 20.48
C LEU A 465 6.67 -41.83 20.42
N GLY A 466 5.67 -42.16 21.25
CA GLY A 466 5.04 -43.47 21.31
C GLY A 466 5.86 -44.56 22.00
N TYR A 467 6.97 -44.25 22.67
CA TYR A 467 7.78 -45.25 23.40
C TYR A 467 7.19 -45.55 24.79
N THR A 468 7.70 -46.57 25.47
CA THR A 468 7.52 -46.74 26.92
C THR A 468 8.71 -46.14 27.69
N MET A 469 8.52 -45.78 28.97
CA MET A 469 9.58 -45.20 29.81
C MET A 469 10.82 -46.11 29.91
N SER A 470 10.62 -47.43 29.96
CA SER A 470 11.68 -48.43 29.99
C SER A 470 12.46 -48.56 28.67
N GLU A 471 11.78 -48.36 27.54
CA GLU A 471 12.43 -48.38 26.22
C GLU A 471 13.20 -47.09 25.97
N PHE A 472 12.62 -45.95 26.33
CA PHE A 472 13.20 -44.63 26.06
C PHE A 472 14.51 -44.39 26.83
N LYS A 473 14.61 -44.88 28.07
CA LYS A 473 15.85 -44.79 28.88
C LYS A 473 17.07 -45.50 28.26
N LYS A 474 16.88 -46.33 27.23
CA LYS A 474 17.96 -47.02 26.52
C LYS A 474 18.28 -46.37 25.17
N ARG A 475 17.68 -45.22 24.87
CA ARG A 475 17.82 -44.52 23.58
C ARG A 475 18.70 -43.28 23.72
N SER A 476 19.18 -42.83 22.58
CA SER A 476 19.91 -41.59 22.37
C SER A 476 19.17 -40.68 21.39
N LEU A 477 19.62 -39.43 21.26
CA LEU A 477 19.15 -38.51 20.21
C LEU A 477 19.30 -39.10 18.81
N PHE A 478 20.34 -39.89 18.56
CA PHE A 478 20.58 -40.53 17.26
C PHE A 478 19.57 -41.61 16.91
N ASP A 479 18.93 -42.23 17.91
CA ASP A 479 17.90 -43.26 17.70
C ASP A 479 16.56 -42.69 17.25
N ILE A 480 16.26 -41.45 17.64
CA ILE A 480 14.97 -40.78 17.37
C ILE A 480 15.08 -39.78 16.21
N ILE A 481 16.20 -39.75 15.50
CA ILE A 481 16.49 -38.81 14.41
C ILE A 481 17.00 -39.60 13.21
N GLN A 482 16.50 -39.29 12.02
CA GLN A 482 16.92 -40.00 10.82
C GLN A 482 18.42 -39.81 10.53
N PRO A 483 19.10 -40.83 9.97
CA PRO A 483 20.52 -40.75 9.64
C PRO A 483 20.92 -39.53 8.79
N LYS A 484 20.03 -39.06 7.90
CA LYS A 484 20.27 -37.88 7.06
C LYS A 484 20.48 -36.57 7.86
N TYR A 485 19.97 -36.51 9.09
CA TYR A 485 20.06 -35.37 10.00
C TYR A 485 21.06 -35.57 11.14
N HIS A 486 21.76 -36.71 11.21
CA HIS A 486 22.81 -36.94 12.21
C HIS A 486 23.94 -35.88 12.21
N PRO A 487 24.37 -35.31 11.07
CA PRO A 487 25.32 -34.20 11.06
C PRO A 487 24.82 -32.98 11.86
N ASP A 488 23.54 -32.67 11.80
CA ASP A 488 22.93 -31.55 12.52
C ASP A 488 22.97 -31.77 14.04
N ILE A 489 22.88 -33.03 14.49
CA ILE A 489 22.99 -33.41 15.90
C ILE A 489 24.41 -33.27 16.41
N GLN A 490 25.39 -33.66 15.59
CA GLN A 490 26.79 -33.45 15.93
C GLN A 490 27.12 -31.95 16.04
N LEU A 491 26.58 -31.14 15.13
CA LEU A 491 26.65 -29.68 15.19
C LEU A 491 26.00 -29.13 16.46
N TYR A 492 24.79 -29.60 16.79
CA TYR A 492 24.08 -29.25 18.01
C TYR A 492 24.87 -29.60 19.28
N LEU A 493 25.38 -30.83 19.40
CA LEU A 493 26.16 -31.28 20.56
C LEU A 493 27.48 -30.50 20.70
N ARG A 494 28.11 -30.15 19.57
CA ARG A 494 29.30 -29.29 19.57
C ARG A 494 28.95 -27.87 20.00
N GLN A 495 27.84 -27.32 19.51
CA GLN A 495 27.38 -25.98 19.83
C GLN A 495 26.98 -25.85 21.30
N ILE A 496 26.25 -26.83 21.85
CA ILE A 496 25.85 -26.77 23.25
C ILE A 496 27.06 -26.89 24.18
N LYS A 497 28.08 -27.66 23.80
CA LYS A 497 29.36 -27.76 24.51
C LYS A 497 30.18 -26.46 24.48
N THR A 498 30.11 -25.67 23.41
CA THR A 498 30.87 -24.42 23.27
C THR A 498 30.13 -23.19 23.78
N THR A 499 28.82 -23.12 23.58
CA THR A 499 27.99 -21.93 23.85
C THR A 499 27.14 -22.04 25.11
N GLY A 500 27.01 -23.25 25.68
CA GLY A 500 26.22 -23.51 26.89
C GLY A 500 24.71 -23.54 26.69
N SER A 501 24.18 -23.19 25.51
CA SER A 501 22.77 -23.34 25.18
C SER A 501 22.56 -23.45 23.68
N SER A 502 21.53 -24.15 23.25
CA SER A 502 21.13 -24.21 21.85
C SER A 502 19.63 -24.23 21.71
N LYS A 503 19.12 -23.53 20.70
CA LYS A 503 17.71 -23.51 20.35
C LYS A 503 17.58 -23.67 18.85
N GLY A 504 16.54 -24.37 18.42
CA GLY A 504 16.32 -24.58 17.00
C GLY A 504 15.19 -25.54 16.72
N LEU A 505 15.14 -25.98 15.47
CA LEU A 505 14.24 -27.04 15.04
C LEU A 505 15.02 -28.34 14.88
N MET A 506 14.39 -29.45 15.21
CA MET A 506 14.96 -30.78 15.06
C MET A 506 13.90 -31.70 14.45
N GLN A 507 14.28 -32.41 13.39
CA GLN A 507 13.43 -33.40 12.74
C GLN A 507 13.61 -34.74 13.46
N VAL A 508 12.57 -35.18 14.15
CA VAL A 508 12.57 -36.45 14.87
C VAL A 508 11.59 -37.42 14.23
N ILE A 509 11.77 -38.70 14.52
CA ILE A 509 10.85 -39.76 14.14
C ILE A 509 10.26 -40.39 15.40
N ASP A 510 8.97 -40.69 15.36
CA ASP A 510 8.34 -41.52 16.37
C ASP A 510 8.63 -43.01 16.14
N LYS A 511 8.14 -43.88 17.05
CA LYS A 511 8.34 -45.33 16.92
C LYS A 511 7.78 -45.97 15.64
N HIS A 512 6.89 -45.27 14.92
CA HIS A 512 6.25 -45.72 13.70
C HIS A 512 6.93 -45.13 12.45
N GLY A 513 7.96 -44.29 12.62
CA GLY A 513 8.70 -43.66 11.53
C GLY A 513 8.06 -42.39 11.01
N ILE A 514 7.05 -41.83 11.69
CA ILE A 514 6.41 -40.57 11.30
C ILE A 514 7.34 -39.42 11.66
N GLU A 515 7.68 -38.59 10.67
CA GLU A 515 8.49 -37.38 10.88
C GLU A 515 7.68 -36.34 11.68
N LYS A 516 8.33 -35.76 12.69
CA LYS A 516 7.81 -34.69 13.54
C LYS A 516 8.85 -33.57 13.61
N THR A 517 8.37 -32.34 13.58
CA THR A 517 9.21 -31.15 13.74
C THR A 517 9.14 -30.66 15.18
N TRP A 518 10.27 -30.73 15.88
CA TRP A 518 10.39 -30.26 17.26
C TRP A 518 11.09 -28.92 17.32
N MET A 519 10.54 -27.99 18.09
CA MET A 519 11.28 -26.83 18.54
C MET A 519 11.92 -27.16 19.88
N TYR A 520 13.25 -27.15 19.92
CA TYR A 520 14.00 -27.41 21.13
C TYR A 520 14.60 -26.13 21.71
N THR A 521 14.73 -26.10 23.03
CA THR A 521 15.53 -25.11 23.75
C THR A 521 16.25 -25.83 24.87
N ASN A 522 17.54 -26.05 24.66
CA ASN A 522 18.35 -26.92 25.47
C ASN A 522 19.49 -26.11 26.08
N VAL A 523 19.80 -26.38 27.34
CA VAL A 523 20.81 -25.66 28.11
C VAL A 523 21.76 -26.67 28.73
N LEU A 524 23.05 -26.38 28.62
CA LEU A 524 24.09 -27.13 29.30
C LEU A 524 24.05 -26.78 30.78
N SER A 525 23.98 -27.79 31.62
CA SER A 525 24.03 -27.70 33.06
C SER A 525 25.13 -28.63 33.58
N GLU A 526 25.49 -28.45 34.84
CA GLU A 526 26.56 -29.21 35.48
C GLU A 526 26.02 -29.77 36.79
N PHE A 527 26.29 -31.05 37.04
CA PHE A 527 26.03 -31.66 38.34
C PHE A 527 27.04 -31.13 39.36
N MET A 528 26.77 -31.33 40.65
CA MET A 528 27.67 -30.89 41.72
C MET A 528 29.06 -31.57 41.67
N ASP A 529 29.20 -32.69 40.97
CA ASP A 529 30.46 -33.43 40.79
C ASP A 529 31.28 -32.98 39.57
N GLY A 530 30.81 -31.96 38.85
CA GLY A 530 31.44 -31.44 37.64
C GLY A 530 31.03 -32.15 36.34
N THR A 531 30.18 -33.16 36.43
CA THR A 531 29.68 -33.86 35.25
C THR A 531 28.70 -32.98 34.48
N GLN A 532 29.00 -32.72 33.21
CA GLN A 532 28.14 -31.91 32.35
C GLN A 532 26.99 -32.74 31.78
N TYR A 533 25.79 -32.15 31.77
CA TYR A 533 24.60 -32.74 31.16
C TYR A 533 23.76 -31.64 30.53
N VAL A 534 22.89 -32.02 29.61
CA VAL A 534 22.01 -31.09 28.93
C VAL A 534 20.60 -31.25 29.48
N ILE A 535 19.94 -30.12 29.79
CA ILE A 535 18.50 -30.06 30.04
C ILE A 535 17.84 -29.70 28.72
N GLY A 536 17.03 -30.61 28.18
CA GLY A 536 16.31 -30.44 26.94
C GLY A 536 14.82 -30.18 27.14
N ASN A 537 14.29 -29.20 26.44
CA ASN A 537 12.85 -28.95 26.34
C ASN A 537 12.44 -28.98 24.87
N GLY A 538 11.37 -29.70 24.54
CA GLY A 538 10.87 -29.85 23.18
C GLY A 538 9.36 -29.61 23.08
N ALA A 539 8.95 -28.84 22.07
CA ALA A 539 7.55 -28.67 21.69
C ALA A 539 7.33 -29.18 20.26
N ASP A 540 6.28 -29.97 20.04
CA ASP A 540 5.88 -30.44 18.71
C ASP A 540 5.22 -29.28 17.93
N LEU A 541 5.84 -28.87 16.82
CA LEU A 541 5.36 -27.82 15.94
C LEU A 541 4.77 -28.35 14.62
N THR A 542 4.72 -29.67 14.42
CA THR A 542 4.37 -30.29 13.13
C THR A 542 3.04 -29.76 12.59
N LYS A 543 1.96 -29.89 13.38
CA LYS A 543 0.61 -29.44 13.01
C LYS A 543 0.52 -27.92 12.81
N ARG A 544 1.29 -27.15 13.58
CA ARG A 544 1.28 -25.68 13.49
C ARG A 544 1.92 -25.18 12.20
N ILE A 545 3.07 -25.76 11.83
CA ILE A 545 3.77 -25.42 10.59
C ILE A 545 2.95 -25.85 9.36
N GLU A 546 2.27 -27.00 9.40
CA GLU A 546 1.36 -27.44 8.33
C GLU A 546 0.20 -26.45 8.11
N ILE A 547 -0.49 -26.08 9.20
CA ILE A 547 -1.59 -25.10 9.15
C ILE A 547 -1.10 -23.75 8.63
N GLU A 548 0.07 -23.30 9.06
CA GLU A 548 0.63 -22.02 8.62
C GLU A 548 0.99 -22.02 7.12
N LYS A 549 1.56 -23.12 6.62
CA LYS A 549 1.83 -23.31 5.18
C LYS A 549 0.56 -23.36 4.35
N GLU A 550 -0.46 -24.09 4.82
CA GLU A 550 -1.74 -24.21 4.12
C GLU A 550 -2.47 -22.87 4.08
N LEU A 551 -2.48 -22.15 5.20
CA LEU A 551 -3.05 -20.81 5.30
C LEU A 551 -2.34 -19.82 4.38
N HIS A 552 -1.01 -19.84 4.33
CA HIS A 552 -0.23 -18.97 3.46
C HIS A 552 -0.55 -19.25 1.98
N LYS A 553 -0.56 -20.53 1.57
CA LYS A 553 -0.91 -20.95 0.21
C LYS A 553 -2.34 -20.55 -0.18
N SER A 554 -3.30 -20.74 0.73
CA SER A 554 -4.69 -20.33 0.53
C SER A 554 -4.82 -18.81 0.35
N LYS A 555 -4.13 -18.04 1.19
CA LYS A 555 -4.09 -16.58 1.12
C LYS A 555 -3.48 -16.09 -0.21
N GLU A 556 -2.32 -16.62 -0.61
CA GLU A 556 -1.69 -16.25 -1.89
C GLU A 556 -2.59 -16.54 -3.08
N THR A 557 -3.29 -17.68 -3.06
CA THR A 557 -4.20 -18.07 -4.14
C THR A 557 -5.41 -17.13 -4.20
N ALA A 558 -5.98 -16.77 -3.04
CA ALA A 558 -7.09 -15.84 -2.95
C ALA A 558 -6.69 -14.43 -3.45
N GLU A 559 -5.52 -13.93 -3.04
CA GLU A 559 -5.02 -12.62 -3.47
C GLU A 559 -4.68 -12.58 -4.98
N ARG A 560 -4.09 -13.65 -5.53
CA ARG A 560 -3.86 -13.76 -6.98
C ARG A 560 -5.17 -13.79 -7.75
N ASN A 561 -6.16 -14.56 -7.29
CA ASN A 561 -7.47 -14.63 -7.94
C ASN A 561 -8.20 -13.29 -7.91
N ALA A 562 -8.12 -12.56 -6.79
CA ALA A 562 -8.70 -11.22 -6.67
C ALA A 562 -8.05 -10.24 -7.66
N ARG A 563 -6.72 -10.16 -7.69
CA ARG A 563 -6.01 -9.26 -8.63
C ARG A 563 -6.23 -9.63 -10.09
N ALA A 564 -6.25 -10.92 -10.41
CA ALA A 564 -6.53 -11.38 -11.76
C ALA A 564 -7.94 -10.99 -12.21
N LYS A 565 -8.95 -11.08 -11.32
CA LYS A 565 -10.31 -10.63 -11.58
C LYS A 565 -10.37 -9.12 -11.86
N ASP A 566 -9.66 -8.31 -11.07
CA ASP A 566 -9.65 -6.84 -11.23
C ASP A 566 -8.97 -6.40 -12.54
N ILE A 567 -7.80 -6.98 -12.85
CA ILE A 567 -7.05 -6.72 -14.09
C ILE A 567 -7.85 -7.20 -15.32
N PHE A 568 -8.49 -8.37 -15.23
CA PHE A 568 -9.34 -8.89 -16.30
C PHE A 568 -10.50 -7.94 -16.61
N LEU A 569 -11.20 -7.43 -15.59
CA LEU A 569 -12.33 -6.53 -15.78
C LEU A 569 -11.88 -5.16 -16.35
N ALA A 570 -10.75 -4.63 -15.88
CA ALA A 570 -10.20 -3.37 -16.41
C ALA A 570 -9.80 -3.50 -17.88
N ASN A 571 -9.09 -4.58 -18.25
CA ASN A 571 -8.66 -4.82 -19.64
C ASN A 571 -9.86 -5.10 -20.55
N MET A 572 -10.81 -5.93 -20.12
CA MET A 572 -12.03 -6.21 -20.89
C MET A 572 -12.84 -4.94 -21.15
N SER A 573 -12.93 -4.02 -20.19
CA SER A 573 -13.57 -2.73 -20.46
C SER A 573 -12.90 -1.98 -21.60
N HIS A 574 -11.57 -1.92 -21.59
CA HIS A 574 -10.82 -1.15 -22.58
C HIS A 574 -10.93 -1.81 -23.97
N GLU A 575 -10.82 -3.13 -24.01
CA GLU A 575 -10.92 -3.92 -25.25
C GLU A 575 -12.32 -3.95 -25.85
N ILE A 576 -13.38 -3.81 -25.03
CA ILE A 576 -14.75 -3.70 -25.56
C ILE A 576 -15.10 -2.23 -25.86
N ARG A 577 -14.64 -1.26 -25.08
CA ARG A 577 -14.91 0.18 -25.31
C ARG A 577 -14.37 0.65 -26.66
N THR A 578 -13.18 0.20 -27.04
CA THR A 578 -12.52 0.63 -28.28
C THR A 578 -13.32 0.31 -29.55
N PRO A 579 -13.74 -0.95 -29.81
CA PRO A 579 -14.60 -1.25 -30.96
C PRO A 579 -15.99 -0.63 -30.84
N MET A 580 -16.54 -0.50 -29.63
CA MET A 580 -17.86 0.13 -29.43
C MET A 580 -17.85 1.62 -29.77
N ASN A 581 -16.83 2.36 -29.34
CA ASN A 581 -16.66 3.76 -29.68
C ASN A 581 -16.46 3.96 -31.19
N ALA A 582 -15.78 3.03 -31.86
CA ALA A 582 -15.67 3.05 -33.32
C ALA A 582 -17.03 2.83 -33.99
N ILE A 583 -17.84 1.87 -33.52
CA ILE A 583 -19.20 1.62 -34.05
C ILE A 583 -20.10 2.85 -33.85
N ILE A 584 -20.06 3.49 -32.67
CA ILE A 584 -20.81 4.73 -32.38
C ILE A 584 -20.33 5.87 -33.29
N GLY A 585 -19.02 6.04 -33.44
CA GLY A 585 -18.41 7.06 -34.29
C GLY A 585 -18.79 6.90 -35.77
N PHE A 586 -18.70 5.68 -36.32
CA PHE A 586 -19.11 5.41 -37.70
C PHE A 586 -20.61 5.52 -37.91
N SER A 587 -21.42 5.12 -36.92
CA SER A 587 -22.87 5.32 -36.96
C SER A 587 -23.26 6.81 -37.02
N ASN A 588 -22.60 7.65 -36.22
CA ASN A 588 -22.80 9.11 -36.27
C ASN A 588 -22.37 9.70 -37.61
N LEU A 589 -21.21 9.30 -38.13
CA LEU A 589 -20.74 9.74 -39.45
C LEU A 589 -21.69 9.33 -40.59
N LEU A 590 -22.31 8.15 -40.50
CA LEU A 590 -23.32 7.72 -41.47
C LEU A 590 -24.59 8.58 -41.37
N LYS A 591 -25.01 8.94 -40.16
CA LYS A 591 -26.18 9.79 -39.92
C LYS A 591 -26.06 11.18 -40.56
N ASP A 592 -24.82 11.68 -40.69
CA ASP A 592 -24.50 12.97 -41.33
C ASP A 592 -24.42 12.89 -42.87
N THR A 593 -24.72 11.73 -43.48
CA THR A 593 -24.78 11.54 -44.94
C THR A 593 -26.23 11.47 -45.45
N GLU A 594 -26.44 11.62 -46.75
CA GLU A 594 -27.75 11.36 -47.37
C GLU A 594 -28.09 9.86 -47.30
N LEU A 595 -28.91 9.50 -46.33
CA LEU A 595 -29.38 8.13 -46.09
C LEU A 595 -30.83 7.96 -46.54
N SER A 596 -31.19 6.77 -47.04
CA SER A 596 -32.60 6.39 -47.20
C SER A 596 -33.28 6.17 -45.83
N GLN A 597 -34.62 6.17 -45.79
CA GLN A 597 -35.37 5.96 -44.55
C GLN A 597 -34.99 4.64 -43.84
N ASP A 598 -34.87 3.53 -44.58
CA ASP A 598 -34.45 2.24 -44.02
C ASP A 598 -33.01 2.29 -43.48
N GLN A 599 -32.12 3.05 -44.13
CA GLN A 599 -30.73 3.23 -43.67
C GLN A 599 -30.63 4.12 -42.43
N GLN A 600 -31.49 5.13 -42.29
CA GLN A 600 -31.62 5.90 -41.06
C GLN A 600 -32.10 5.02 -39.91
N ASP A 601 -33.09 4.16 -40.15
CA ASP A 601 -33.61 3.24 -39.13
C ASP A 601 -32.54 2.21 -38.71
N PHE A 602 -31.75 1.68 -39.65
CA PHE A 602 -30.63 0.78 -39.34
C PHE A 602 -29.50 1.47 -38.57
N THR A 603 -29.09 2.66 -38.99
CA THR A 603 -28.02 3.41 -38.33
C THR A 603 -28.42 3.83 -36.92
N GLN A 604 -29.68 4.24 -36.73
CA GLN A 604 -30.24 4.56 -35.42
C GLN A 604 -30.36 3.32 -34.52
N SER A 605 -30.72 2.17 -35.08
CA SER A 605 -30.75 0.90 -34.34
C SER A 605 -29.36 0.44 -33.89
N ILE A 606 -28.35 0.56 -34.77
CA ILE A 606 -26.95 0.27 -34.44
C ILE A 606 -26.45 1.22 -33.34
N HIS A 607 -26.77 2.50 -33.44
CA HIS A 607 -26.40 3.50 -32.45
C HIS A 607 -26.98 3.16 -31.07
N MET A 608 -28.29 2.92 -31.00
CA MET A 608 -28.97 2.55 -29.75
C MET A 608 -28.43 1.25 -29.15
N ALA A 609 -28.17 0.23 -29.97
CA ALA A 609 -27.58 -1.02 -29.51
C ALA A 609 -26.18 -0.81 -28.92
N ALA A 610 -25.40 0.07 -29.55
CA ALA A 610 -24.04 0.36 -29.13
C ALA A 610 -23.96 1.17 -27.83
N GLU A 611 -24.78 2.20 -27.67
CA GLU A 611 -24.90 2.96 -26.42
C GLU A 611 -25.41 2.09 -25.27
N ASN A 612 -26.40 1.22 -25.53
CA ASN A 612 -26.91 0.30 -24.52
C ASN A 612 -25.80 -0.62 -24.02
N LEU A 613 -25.03 -1.25 -24.91
CA LEU A 613 -23.93 -2.14 -24.53
C LEU A 613 -22.83 -1.42 -23.75
N MET A 614 -22.51 -0.17 -24.13
CA MET A 614 -21.60 0.69 -23.38
C MET A 614 -22.11 0.97 -21.95
N GLY A 615 -23.41 1.19 -21.79
CA GLY A 615 -24.05 1.29 -20.47
C GLY A 615 -23.84 0.04 -19.62
N ILE A 616 -24.06 -1.16 -20.18
CA ILE A 616 -23.87 -2.44 -19.48
C ILE A 616 -22.42 -2.61 -19.01
N ILE A 617 -21.46 -2.28 -19.87
CA ILE A 617 -20.04 -2.41 -19.55
C ILE A 617 -19.65 -1.46 -18.41
N ASN A 618 -20.12 -0.21 -18.47
CA ASN A 618 -19.89 0.76 -17.41
C ASN A 618 -20.51 0.32 -16.08
N ASP A 619 -21.73 -0.23 -16.10
CA ASP A 619 -22.39 -0.79 -14.92
C ASP A 619 -21.56 -1.93 -14.28
N ILE A 620 -21.03 -2.86 -15.08
CA ILE A 620 -20.18 -3.97 -14.60
C ILE A 620 -18.88 -3.46 -13.98
N LEU A 621 -18.29 -2.41 -14.55
CA LEU A 621 -17.06 -1.82 -14.03
C LEU A 621 -17.27 -1.06 -12.74
N ASP A 622 -18.34 -0.27 -12.65
CA ASP A 622 -18.69 0.43 -11.43
C ASP A 622 -18.93 -0.58 -10.31
N LEU A 623 -19.61 -1.69 -10.59
CA LEU A 623 -19.76 -2.78 -9.63
C LEU A 623 -18.39 -3.34 -9.17
N SER A 624 -17.49 -3.63 -10.11
CA SER A 624 -16.15 -4.16 -9.81
C SER A 624 -15.30 -3.20 -8.95
N LYS A 625 -15.33 -1.90 -9.29
CA LYS A 625 -14.60 -0.87 -8.54
C LYS A 625 -15.11 -0.72 -7.11
N ILE A 626 -16.42 -0.90 -6.90
CA ILE A 626 -16.98 -0.83 -5.56
C ILE A 626 -16.64 -2.09 -4.75
N GLU A 627 -16.74 -3.29 -5.33
CA GLU A 627 -16.36 -4.54 -4.65
C GLU A 627 -14.91 -4.55 -4.17
N SER A 628 -14.00 -3.99 -4.97
CA SER A 628 -12.57 -3.92 -4.67
C SER A 628 -12.20 -2.76 -3.72
N GLY A 629 -13.16 -1.91 -3.33
CA GLY A 629 -12.92 -0.76 -2.45
C GLY A 629 -12.14 0.40 -3.09
N HIS A 630 -11.98 0.39 -4.42
CA HIS A 630 -11.23 1.42 -5.17
C HIS A 630 -12.11 2.60 -5.62
N LEU A 631 -13.43 2.57 -5.39
CA LEU A 631 -14.31 3.69 -5.70
C LEU A 631 -14.27 4.73 -4.57
N THR A 632 -13.72 5.91 -4.88
CA THR A 632 -13.69 7.08 -3.97
C THR A 632 -14.83 8.03 -4.31
N ILE A 633 -15.61 8.45 -3.31
CA ILE A 633 -16.63 9.50 -3.45
C ILE A 633 -15.94 10.86 -3.46
N GLU A 634 -16.24 11.68 -4.46
CA GLU A 634 -15.73 13.05 -4.54
C GLU A 634 -16.43 13.97 -3.54
N GLU A 635 -15.71 14.98 -3.04
CA GLU A 635 -16.25 16.02 -2.16
C GLU A 635 -16.08 17.39 -2.83
N ILE A 636 -16.91 17.68 -3.83
CA ILE A 636 -16.88 18.95 -4.57
C ILE A 636 -18.16 19.78 -4.33
N PRO A 637 -18.07 21.13 -4.32
CA PRO A 637 -19.26 21.98 -4.25
C PRO A 637 -20.08 21.90 -5.54
N PHE A 638 -21.39 21.67 -5.43
CA PHE A 638 -22.31 21.68 -6.58
C PHE A 638 -23.71 22.20 -6.22
N ASP A 639 -24.48 22.60 -7.23
CA ASP A 639 -25.86 23.07 -7.08
C ASP A 639 -26.86 21.92 -7.25
N LEU A 640 -27.52 21.55 -6.15
CA LEU A 640 -28.47 20.45 -6.13
C LEU A 640 -29.76 20.78 -6.93
N LYS A 641 -30.19 22.05 -6.94
CA LYS A 641 -31.39 22.47 -7.66
C LYS A 641 -31.15 22.41 -9.17
N GLU A 642 -29.97 22.84 -9.62
CA GLU A 642 -29.55 22.77 -11.02
C GLU A 642 -29.40 21.31 -11.49
N LEU A 643 -28.81 20.45 -10.67
CA LEU A 643 -28.69 19.02 -10.98
C LEU A 643 -30.06 18.38 -11.27
N VAL A 644 -31.05 18.60 -10.40
CA VAL A 644 -32.41 18.06 -10.59
C VAL A 644 -33.10 18.65 -11.83
N LYS A 645 -32.91 19.95 -12.09
CA LYS A 645 -33.43 20.61 -13.31
C LYS A 645 -32.85 20.01 -14.58
N ASN A 646 -31.53 19.75 -14.60
CA ASN A 646 -30.85 19.16 -15.75
C ASN A 646 -31.36 17.74 -16.03
N ILE A 647 -31.61 16.95 -14.99
CA ILE A 647 -32.20 15.61 -15.14
C ILE A 647 -33.59 15.67 -15.77
N LYS A 648 -34.44 16.63 -15.34
CA LYS A 648 -35.73 16.86 -16.00
C LYS A 648 -35.54 17.17 -17.48
N ALA A 649 -34.64 18.09 -17.83
CA ALA A 649 -34.41 18.50 -19.21
C ALA A 649 -34.00 17.31 -20.10
N ILE A 650 -33.09 16.46 -19.61
CA ILE A 650 -32.61 15.27 -20.33
C ILE A 650 -33.74 14.25 -20.55
N LEU A 651 -34.61 14.04 -19.56
CA LEU A 651 -35.62 12.98 -19.59
C LEU A 651 -36.99 13.44 -20.10
N SER A 652 -37.22 14.74 -20.26
CA SER A 652 -38.49 15.30 -20.75
C SER A 652 -38.82 14.82 -22.17
N GLN A 653 -37.83 14.71 -23.06
CA GLN A 653 -38.04 14.22 -24.42
C GLN A 653 -38.51 12.75 -24.40
N LYS A 654 -37.86 11.89 -23.61
CA LYS A 654 -38.24 10.47 -23.46
C LYS A 654 -39.61 10.29 -22.82
N ALA A 655 -39.97 11.15 -21.88
CA ALA A 655 -41.31 11.17 -21.28
C ALA A 655 -42.37 11.58 -22.31
N SER A 656 -42.09 12.61 -23.10
CA SER A 656 -42.99 13.09 -24.17
C SER A 656 -43.18 12.06 -25.29
N GLU A 657 -42.13 11.32 -25.69
CA GLU A 657 -42.23 10.23 -26.66
C GLU A 657 -43.21 9.12 -26.22
N LYS A 658 -43.35 8.93 -24.89
CA LYS A 658 -44.29 7.98 -24.28
C LYS A 658 -45.60 8.61 -23.81
N ASN A 659 -45.84 9.90 -24.04
CA ASN A 659 -46.96 10.66 -23.49
C ASN A 659 -47.10 10.54 -21.96
N LEU A 660 -45.98 10.51 -21.24
CA LEU A 660 -45.93 10.52 -19.78
C LEU A 660 -45.67 11.94 -19.26
N ASP A 661 -46.28 12.28 -18.14
CA ASP A 661 -46.01 13.54 -17.45
C ASP A 661 -44.84 13.35 -16.47
N LEU A 662 -43.80 14.18 -16.60
CA LEU A 662 -42.61 14.12 -15.76
C LEU A 662 -42.46 15.44 -15.00
N ASP A 663 -42.68 15.39 -13.70
CA ASP A 663 -42.64 16.55 -12.82
C ASP A 663 -41.72 16.38 -11.63
N TYR A 664 -41.38 17.50 -11.00
CA TYR A 664 -40.54 17.52 -9.82
C TYR A 664 -40.97 18.57 -8.80
N THR A 665 -40.71 18.30 -7.53
CA THR A 665 -40.93 19.21 -6.41
C THR A 665 -39.64 19.34 -5.60
N LEU A 666 -39.23 20.59 -5.33
CA LEU A 666 -38.07 20.91 -4.50
C LEU A 666 -38.53 21.66 -3.26
N ASP A 667 -38.10 21.24 -2.08
CA ASP A 667 -38.34 21.97 -0.83
C ASP A 667 -37.68 23.36 -0.88
N GLU A 668 -38.41 24.40 -0.48
CA GLU A 668 -37.91 25.79 -0.48
C GLU A 668 -36.69 25.97 0.42
N ARG A 669 -36.55 25.13 1.45
CA ARG A 669 -35.45 25.16 2.42
C ARG A 669 -34.15 24.56 1.89
N LEU A 670 -34.14 24.01 0.67
CA LEU A 670 -32.92 23.42 0.09
C LEU A 670 -31.83 24.49 -0.11
N PRO A 671 -30.60 24.25 0.38
CA PRO A 671 -29.46 25.14 0.16
C PRO A 671 -29.10 25.21 -1.33
N GLU A 672 -28.52 26.33 -1.78
CA GLU A 672 -28.07 26.49 -3.17
C GLU A 672 -26.85 25.64 -3.50
N GLN A 673 -25.94 25.44 -2.55
CA GLN A 673 -24.73 24.64 -2.75
C GLN A 673 -24.54 23.63 -1.61
N VAL A 674 -24.17 22.41 -2.02
CA VAL A 674 -23.81 21.29 -1.14
C VAL A 674 -22.48 20.72 -1.60
N VAL A 675 -21.77 20.02 -0.72
CA VAL A 675 -20.51 19.35 -1.05
C VAL A 675 -20.73 17.84 -1.07
N GLY A 676 -20.37 17.22 -2.19
CA GLY A 676 -20.49 15.78 -2.43
C GLY A 676 -20.11 15.42 -3.86
N ASP A 677 -20.60 14.29 -4.35
CA ASP A 677 -20.29 13.78 -5.69
C ASP A 677 -21.49 13.94 -6.64
N PRO A 678 -21.55 15.03 -7.44
CA PRO A 678 -22.67 15.27 -8.35
C PRO A 678 -22.76 14.20 -9.46
N THR A 679 -21.64 13.60 -9.87
CA THR A 679 -21.62 12.58 -10.92
C THR A 679 -22.34 11.31 -10.46
N ARG A 680 -22.06 10.84 -9.25
CA ARG A 680 -22.71 9.65 -8.68
C ARG A 680 -24.17 9.92 -8.34
N LEU A 681 -24.48 11.10 -7.81
CA LEU A 681 -25.87 11.49 -7.56
C LEU A 681 -26.68 11.56 -8.87
N ASN A 682 -26.10 12.12 -9.93
CA ASN A 682 -26.72 12.13 -11.26
C ASN A 682 -26.97 10.70 -11.77
N GLN A 683 -26.00 9.80 -11.61
CA GLN A 683 -26.12 8.39 -12.00
C GLN A 683 -27.27 7.68 -11.26
N ILE A 684 -27.37 7.87 -9.94
CA ILE A 684 -28.47 7.32 -9.12
C ILE A 684 -29.82 7.82 -9.63
N LEU A 685 -29.96 9.14 -9.79
CA LEU A 685 -31.23 9.76 -10.18
C LEU A 685 -31.64 9.39 -11.61
N LEU A 686 -30.71 9.43 -12.57
CA LEU A 686 -30.97 9.00 -13.94
C LEU A 686 -31.44 7.55 -14.00
N ASN A 687 -30.83 6.66 -13.21
CA ASN A 687 -31.22 5.26 -13.21
C ASN A 687 -32.61 5.04 -12.58
N LEU A 688 -32.91 5.69 -11.45
CA LEU A 688 -34.22 5.57 -10.80
C LEU A 688 -35.35 6.19 -11.63
N VAL A 689 -35.14 7.39 -12.21
CA VAL A 689 -36.16 8.06 -13.04
C VAL A 689 -36.35 7.34 -14.39
N ASN A 690 -35.27 6.83 -15.02
CA ASN A 690 -35.43 6.00 -16.22
C ASN A 690 -36.20 4.71 -15.92
N ASN A 691 -36.00 4.08 -14.77
CA ASN A 691 -36.79 2.92 -14.37
C ASN A 691 -38.27 3.29 -14.20
N ALA A 692 -38.57 4.41 -13.56
CA ALA A 692 -39.95 4.91 -13.44
C ALA A 692 -40.62 5.14 -14.81
N LEU A 693 -39.94 5.81 -15.75
CA LEU A 693 -40.43 6.04 -17.12
C LEU A 693 -40.53 4.76 -17.96
N LYS A 694 -39.72 3.76 -17.64
CA LYS A 694 -39.70 2.47 -18.33
C LYS A 694 -40.90 1.61 -17.96
N PHE A 695 -41.26 1.58 -16.67
CA PHE A 695 -42.32 0.73 -16.11
C PHE A 695 -43.69 1.41 -16.03
N THR A 696 -43.78 2.66 -16.47
CA THR A 696 -45.04 3.40 -16.64
C THR A 696 -45.41 3.44 -18.12
N GLU A 697 -46.58 2.91 -18.48
CA GLU A 697 -47.10 2.99 -19.86
C GLU A 697 -47.94 4.26 -20.08
N ASN A 698 -48.78 4.63 -19.11
CA ASN A 698 -49.58 5.85 -19.10
C ASN A 698 -49.62 6.41 -17.67
N GLY A 699 -49.52 7.73 -17.51
CA GLY A 699 -49.60 8.39 -16.21
C GLY A 699 -48.42 9.33 -15.93
N THR A 700 -48.02 9.41 -14.67
CA THR A 700 -47.12 10.47 -14.16
C THR A 700 -45.92 9.87 -13.44
N VAL A 701 -44.75 10.45 -13.65
CA VAL A 701 -43.55 10.21 -12.85
C VAL A 701 -43.19 11.50 -12.10
N HIS A 702 -43.02 11.42 -10.79
CA HIS A 702 -42.78 12.56 -9.92
C HIS A 702 -41.48 12.39 -9.13
N LEU A 703 -40.57 13.36 -9.23
CA LEU A 703 -39.32 13.44 -8.46
C LEU A 703 -39.42 14.50 -7.37
N GLN A 704 -39.35 14.10 -6.11
CA GLN A 704 -39.39 15.01 -4.97
C GLN A 704 -38.08 15.00 -4.20
N VAL A 705 -37.62 16.18 -3.76
CA VAL A 705 -36.43 16.34 -2.91
C VAL A 705 -36.77 17.21 -1.70
N ASP A 706 -36.68 16.63 -0.51
CA ASP A 706 -36.99 17.29 0.76
C ASP A 706 -35.75 17.40 1.67
N LEU A 707 -35.67 18.48 2.45
CA LEU A 707 -34.68 18.59 3.52
C LEU A 707 -35.25 17.98 4.81
N LEU A 708 -34.70 16.82 5.23
CA LEU A 708 -35.16 16.12 6.44
C LEU A 708 -34.54 16.68 7.71
N GLN A 709 -33.23 16.86 7.70
CA GLN A 709 -32.47 17.23 8.88
C GLN A 709 -31.28 18.08 8.49
N GLU A 710 -30.95 19.03 9.36
CA GLU A 710 -29.76 19.87 9.26
C GLU A 710 -28.97 19.75 10.56
N THR A 711 -27.67 19.48 10.44
CA THR A 711 -26.69 19.48 11.54
C THR A 711 -25.76 20.69 11.39
N GLU A 712 -24.76 20.87 12.25
CA GLU A 712 -23.77 21.94 12.08
C GLU A 712 -22.95 21.77 10.79
N THR A 713 -22.64 20.53 10.39
CA THR A 713 -21.71 20.22 9.29
C THR A 713 -22.35 19.63 8.03
N GLU A 714 -23.56 19.07 8.14
CA GLU A 714 -24.21 18.30 7.05
C GLU A 714 -25.72 18.58 6.96
N HIS A 715 -26.26 18.48 5.74
CA HIS A 715 -27.68 18.42 5.42
C HIS A 715 -28.06 16.99 5.00
N THR A 716 -29.15 16.44 5.55
CA THR A 716 -29.70 15.15 5.12
C THR A 716 -30.92 15.37 4.23
N PHE A 717 -30.82 14.91 2.99
CA PHE A 717 -31.86 15.03 1.98
C PHE A 717 -32.64 13.72 1.81
N LEU A 718 -33.94 13.82 1.55
CA LEU A 718 -34.79 12.70 1.16
C LEU A 718 -35.19 12.90 -0.30
N PHE A 719 -34.86 11.92 -1.13
CA PHE A 719 -35.25 11.85 -2.53
C PHE A 719 -36.35 10.81 -2.67
N SER A 720 -37.42 11.14 -3.38
CA SER A 720 -38.53 10.25 -3.64
C SER A 720 -38.89 10.29 -5.13
N ILE A 721 -38.80 9.14 -5.80
CA ILE A 721 -39.16 8.97 -7.21
C ILE A 721 -40.42 8.10 -7.23
N LYS A 722 -41.56 8.71 -7.55
CA LYS A 722 -42.86 8.06 -7.61
C LYS A 722 -43.30 7.86 -9.05
N ASP A 723 -43.74 6.66 -9.38
CA ASP A 723 -44.35 6.31 -10.66
C ASP A 723 -45.76 5.77 -10.47
N THR A 724 -46.59 5.85 -11.52
CA THR A 724 -47.93 5.23 -11.57
C THR A 724 -47.94 3.98 -12.46
N GLY A 725 -46.81 3.27 -12.52
CA GLY A 725 -46.60 2.13 -13.40
C GLY A 725 -47.16 0.81 -12.87
N ILE A 726 -46.61 -0.29 -13.37
CA ILE A 726 -47.08 -1.66 -13.07
C ILE A 726 -46.93 -2.07 -11.58
N GLY A 727 -46.12 -1.35 -10.80
CA GLY A 727 -45.82 -1.70 -9.41
C GLY A 727 -45.01 -2.99 -9.25
N ILE A 728 -44.63 -3.30 -8.02
CA ILE A 728 -43.77 -4.43 -7.64
C ILE A 728 -44.50 -5.27 -6.58
N PRO A 729 -44.63 -6.60 -6.78
CA PRO A 729 -45.20 -7.51 -5.78
C PRO A 729 -44.42 -7.53 -4.47
N ALA A 730 -45.12 -7.65 -3.33
CA ALA A 730 -44.52 -7.60 -1.99
C ALA A 730 -43.39 -8.63 -1.78
N GLU A 731 -43.52 -9.82 -2.37
CA GLU A 731 -42.52 -10.90 -2.30
C GLU A 731 -41.20 -10.58 -3.04
N LYS A 732 -41.19 -9.56 -3.91
CA LYS A 732 -40.02 -9.17 -4.72
C LYS A 732 -39.36 -7.88 -4.24
N LEU A 733 -39.93 -7.16 -3.27
CA LEU A 733 -39.43 -5.84 -2.84
C LEU A 733 -38.00 -5.89 -2.27
N GLU A 734 -37.60 -7.00 -1.65
CA GLU A 734 -36.22 -7.17 -1.15
C GLU A 734 -35.26 -7.63 -2.26
N SER A 735 -35.71 -8.50 -3.17
CA SER A 735 -34.85 -9.13 -4.19
C SER A 735 -34.56 -8.23 -5.39
N ILE A 736 -35.33 -7.16 -5.63
CA ILE A 736 -35.05 -6.21 -6.74
C ILE A 736 -33.71 -5.47 -6.61
N PHE A 737 -33.14 -5.43 -5.40
CA PHE A 737 -31.82 -4.84 -5.16
C PHE A 737 -30.68 -5.86 -5.25
N GLU A 738 -30.99 -7.15 -5.40
CA GLU A 738 -30.01 -8.19 -5.66
C GLU A 738 -29.52 -8.16 -7.11
N ARG A 739 -28.31 -8.65 -7.32
CA ARG A 739 -27.62 -8.56 -8.61
C ARG A 739 -28.24 -9.52 -9.61
N PHE A 740 -28.45 -9.04 -10.84
CA PHE A 740 -29.02 -9.81 -11.95
C PHE A 740 -30.45 -10.32 -11.70
N THR A 741 -31.11 -9.85 -10.65
CA THR A 741 -32.48 -10.23 -10.33
C THR A 741 -33.45 -9.37 -11.14
N GLN A 742 -34.39 -10.01 -11.83
CA GLN A 742 -35.43 -9.35 -12.61
C GLN A 742 -36.80 -9.84 -12.15
N ALA A 743 -37.81 -8.96 -12.17
CA ALA A 743 -39.11 -9.24 -11.59
C ALA A 743 -39.82 -10.43 -12.26
N ASP A 744 -39.99 -10.49 -13.60
CA ASP A 744 -40.64 -11.64 -14.27
C ASP A 744 -40.13 -11.89 -15.71
N THR A 745 -40.15 -13.15 -16.17
CA THR A 745 -39.76 -13.58 -17.52
C THR A 745 -40.59 -12.93 -18.65
N ASP A 746 -41.84 -12.55 -18.39
CA ASP A 746 -42.68 -11.81 -19.35
C ASP A 746 -42.36 -10.30 -19.38
N THR A 747 -41.94 -9.71 -18.25
CA THR A 747 -41.43 -8.33 -18.21
C THR A 747 -40.05 -8.17 -18.85
N THR A 748 -39.20 -9.19 -18.79
CA THR A 748 -37.89 -9.21 -19.46
C THR A 748 -38.01 -9.13 -20.98
N ARG A 749 -39.01 -9.79 -21.58
CA ARG A 749 -39.27 -9.74 -23.03
C ARG A 749 -39.82 -8.40 -23.51
N LYS A 750 -40.57 -7.68 -22.67
CA LYS A 750 -41.25 -6.42 -23.05
C LYS A 750 -40.43 -5.17 -22.73
N TYR A 751 -39.60 -5.18 -21.68
CA TYR A 751 -38.91 -3.98 -21.20
C TYR A 751 -37.38 -4.08 -21.14
N GLY A 752 -36.77 -5.27 -21.21
CA GLY A 752 -35.30 -5.45 -21.20
C GLY A 752 -34.60 -4.91 -19.93
N GLY A 753 -33.28 -5.07 -19.77
CA GLY A 753 -32.48 -4.49 -18.67
C GLY A 753 -31.36 -5.40 -18.13
N THR A 754 -30.33 -4.83 -17.51
CA THR A 754 -29.16 -5.58 -16.98
C THR A 754 -29.40 -6.22 -15.62
N GLY A 755 -30.38 -5.73 -14.85
CA GLY A 755 -30.57 -6.13 -13.45
C GLY A 755 -29.45 -5.64 -12.51
N LEU A 756 -28.59 -4.71 -12.96
CA LEU A 756 -27.47 -4.18 -12.18
C LEU A 756 -27.73 -2.78 -11.63
N GLY A 757 -28.47 -1.93 -12.36
CA GLY A 757 -28.65 -0.52 -12.01
C GLY A 757 -29.17 -0.27 -10.59
N LEU A 758 -30.21 -0.99 -10.12
CA LEU A 758 -30.75 -0.82 -8.76
C LEU A 758 -29.74 -1.24 -7.69
N SER A 759 -29.00 -2.32 -7.91
CA SER A 759 -27.94 -2.78 -7.01
C SER A 759 -26.78 -1.77 -6.93
N ILE A 760 -26.39 -1.16 -8.06
CA ILE A 760 -25.36 -0.12 -8.12
C ILE A 760 -25.86 1.15 -7.41
N SER A 761 -27.11 1.54 -7.62
CA SER A 761 -27.70 2.73 -6.97
C SER A 761 -27.72 2.56 -5.45
N LYS A 762 -28.15 1.39 -4.95
CA LYS A 762 -28.11 1.07 -3.53
C LYS A 762 -26.69 1.18 -2.97
N LEU A 763 -25.72 0.60 -3.66
CA LEU A 763 -24.33 0.55 -3.24
C LEU A 763 -23.66 1.95 -3.24
N LEU A 764 -23.94 2.79 -4.25
CA LEU A 764 -23.48 4.18 -4.31
C LEU A 764 -24.10 5.05 -3.20
N ILE A 765 -25.35 4.80 -2.84
CA ILE A 765 -26.03 5.48 -1.72
C ILE A 765 -25.41 5.03 -0.39
N GLU A 766 -25.17 3.73 -0.19
CA GLU A 766 -24.55 3.18 1.02
C GLU A 766 -23.10 3.67 1.21
N LEU A 767 -22.31 3.76 0.13
CA LEU A 767 -20.96 4.35 0.16
C LEU A 767 -20.97 5.82 0.61
N GLN A 768 -22.03 6.55 0.29
CA GLN A 768 -22.28 7.92 0.74
C GLN A 768 -23.02 7.97 2.09
N LYS A 769 -23.05 6.87 2.85
CA LYS A 769 -23.71 6.73 4.17
C LYS A 769 -25.22 6.99 4.13
N GLY A 770 -25.84 6.81 2.97
CA GLY A 770 -27.27 6.91 2.76
C GLY A 770 -28.01 5.58 2.93
N THR A 771 -29.33 5.61 2.72
CA THR A 771 -30.20 4.42 2.72
C THR A 771 -31.21 4.50 1.60
N LEU A 772 -31.51 3.38 0.91
CA LEU A 772 -32.49 3.27 -0.18
C LEU A 772 -33.51 2.17 0.14
N TRP A 773 -34.80 2.44 -0.06
CA TRP A 773 -35.87 1.45 0.00
C TRP A 773 -36.96 1.77 -1.04
N VAL A 774 -37.94 0.88 -1.18
CA VAL A 774 -39.06 1.03 -2.12
C VAL A 774 -40.38 0.75 -1.41
N GLU A 775 -41.40 1.52 -1.78
CA GLU A 775 -42.79 1.31 -1.41
C GLU A 775 -43.59 1.10 -2.70
N SER A 776 -44.22 -0.05 -2.87
CA SER A 776 -44.89 -0.38 -4.14
C SER A 776 -46.07 -1.32 -3.94
N LYS A 777 -47.05 -1.18 -4.84
CA LYS A 777 -48.20 -2.08 -4.93
C LYS A 777 -48.48 -2.38 -6.40
N PRO A 778 -48.77 -3.65 -6.77
CA PRO A 778 -49.10 -4.00 -8.14
C PRO A 778 -50.23 -3.14 -8.72
N ASN A 779 -50.01 -2.59 -9.92
CA ASN A 779 -50.89 -1.69 -10.69
C ASN A 779 -51.23 -0.34 -10.03
N GLU A 780 -50.63 0.02 -8.89
CA GLU A 780 -50.73 1.36 -8.29
C GLU A 780 -49.42 2.17 -8.46
N GLY A 781 -48.37 1.55 -9.00
CA GLY A 781 -47.04 2.14 -9.20
C GLY A 781 -46.06 1.89 -8.04
N SER A 782 -44.86 2.45 -8.16
CA SER A 782 -43.79 2.32 -7.16
C SER A 782 -43.27 3.67 -6.72
N THR A 783 -42.75 3.73 -5.49
CA THR A 783 -42.06 4.90 -4.94
C THR A 783 -40.70 4.45 -4.41
N PHE A 784 -39.64 4.84 -5.11
CA PHE A 784 -38.26 4.61 -4.66
C PHE A 784 -37.81 5.79 -3.81
N ILE A 785 -37.36 5.51 -2.60
CA ILE A 785 -37.06 6.53 -1.61
C ILE A 785 -35.64 6.32 -1.09
N PHE A 786 -34.81 7.37 -1.10
CA PHE A 786 -33.49 7.32 -0.49
C PHE A 786 -33.13 8.56 0.32
N LYS A 787 -32.32 8.34 1.35
CA LYS A 787 -31.74 9.37 2.21
C LYS A 787 -30.26 9.53 1.92
N LEU A 788 -29.79 10.76 1.81
CA LEU A 788 -28.39 11.06 1.54
C LEU A 788 -27.89 12.23 2.41
N PRO A 789 -26.87 12.03 3.27
CA PRO A 789 -26.18 13.12 3.95
C PRO A 789 -25.15 13.78 3.03
N LEU A 790 -25.23 15.10 2.84
CA LEU A 790 -24.25 15.91 2.11
C LEU A 790 -23.68 17.01 3.01
N LYS A 791 -22.41 17.36 2.79
CA LYS A 791 -21.73 18.37 3.61
C LYS A 791 -22.15 19.79 3.21
N LYS A 792 -22.11 20.72 4.16
CA LYS A 792 -22.35 22.15 3.89
C LYS A 792 -21.18 22.77 3.13
N ALA A 793 -21.47 23.56 2.10
CA ALA A 793 -20.46 24.37 1.42
C ALA A 793 -19.97 25.49 2.36
N THR A 794 -18.65 25.53 2.63
CA THR A 794 -18.04 26.48 3.59
C THR A 794 -17.79 27.87 2.99
N THR A 795 -17.94 28.04 1.67
CA THR A 795 -17.67 29.31 0.96
C THR A 795 -18.65 29.48 -0.20
N GLN A 796 -19.49 30.52 -0.19
CA GLN A 796 -20.31 30.89 -1.35
C GLN A 796 -19.42 31.48 -2.45
N ILE A 797 -19.06 30.67 -3.45
CA ILE A 797 -18.39 31.14 -4.66
C ILE A 797 -19.49 31.57 -5.65
N LYS A 798 -19.59 32.87 -5.97
CA LYS A 798 -20.57 33.40 -6.94
C LYS A 798 -20.30 32.87 -8.36
N ARG A 799 -21.35 32.31 -8.98
CA ARG A 799 -21.41 31.64 -10.28
C ARG A 799 -20.65 32.34 -11.43
N LYS A 800 -19.84 31.56 -12.16
CA LYS A 800 -19.59 31.71 -13.61
C LYS A 800 -20.82 31.14 -14.33
N SER A 801 -21.49 31.92 -15.16
CA SER A 801 -22.56 31.42 -16.04
C SER A 801 -21.97 30.94 -17.37
N GLU A 802 -22.30 29.71 -17.72
CA GLU A 802 -22.04 29.05 -18.99
C GLU A 802 -22.63 29.84 -20.17
N HIS A 803 -21.85 29.94 -21.26
CA HIS A 803 -22.28 30.54 -22.52
C HIS A 803 -22.94 29.48 -23.41
N ALA A 804 -24.04 29.83 -24.07
CA ALA A 804 -24.56 29.12 -25.23
C ALA A 804 -23.60 29.26 -26.43
N PRO A 805 -23.56 28.30 -27.38
CA PRO A 805 -22.53 28.27 -28.42
C PRO A 805 -22.70 29.42 -29.42
N LYS A 806 -21.64 30.22 -29.59
CA LYS A 806 -21.47 31.21 -30.66
C LYS A 806 -21.07 30.51 -31.97
N VAL A 807 -21.74 30.85 -33.07
CA VAL A 807 -21.29 30.57 -34.44
C VAL A 807 -20.18 31.57 -34.79
N LEU A 808 -18.99 31.11 -35.18
CA LEU A 808 -17.93 31.96 -35.73
C LEU A 808 -18.28 32.32 -37.18
N THR A 809 -18.34 33.62 -37.48
CA THR A 809 -18.31 34.12 -38.86
C THR A 809 -16.88 34.04 -39.41
N SER A 810 -16.78 33.56 -40.65
CA SER A 810 -15.59 33.34 -41.48
C SER A 810 -14.66 34.55 -41.56
N ASP A 811 -13.37 34.37 -41.22
CA ASP A 811 -12.24 34.65 -42.14
C ASP A 811 -10.82 34.45 -41.54
N SER A 812 -10.64 34.12 -40.25
CA SER A 812 -9.32 33.78 -39.71
C SER A 812 -9.08 32.26 -39.62
N LYS A 813 -8.33 31.70 -40.57
CA LYS A 813 -7.95 30.27 -40.57
C LYS A 813 -6.77 30.01 -39.61
N LEU A 814 -7.07 29.62 -38.36
CA LEU A 814 -6.05 29.22 -37.38
C LEU A 814 -5.33 27.93 -37.84
N LYS A 815 -4.00 27.93 -37.77
CA LYS A 815 -3.13 26.79 -38.06
C LYS A 815 -2.87 25.98 -36.79
N ILE A 816 -3.43 24.79 -36.74
CA ILE A 816 -3.35 23.91 -35.56
C ILE A 816 -2.47 22.71 -35.91
N LEU A 817 -1.47 22.42 -35.08
CA LEU A 817 -0.70 21.18 -35.21
C LEU A 817 -1.36 20.09 -34.36
N LEU A 818 -1.85 19.04 -35.00
CA LEU A 818 -2.35 17.83 -34.34
C LEU A 818 -1.23 16.79 -34.27
N VAL A 819 -0.87 16.37 -33.06
CA VAL A 819 0.14 15.34 -32.81
C VAL A 819 -0.55 14.10 -32.24
N GLU A 820 -0.63 13.05 -33.04
CA GLU A 820 -1.36 11.81 -32.74
C GLU A 820 -0.75 10.68 -33.55
N ASP A 821 -0.50 9.52 -32.94
CA ASP A 821 0.12 8.35 -33.59
C ASP A 821 -0.92 7.39 -34.19
N ASN A 822 -2.14 7.35 -33.63
CA ASN A 822 -3.18 6.44 -34.09
C ASN A 822 -3.95 6.98 -35.31
N VAL A 823 -3.81 6.29 -36.44
CA VAL A 823 -4.43 6.63 -37.74
C VAL A 823 -5.94 6.88 -37.68
N LEU A 824 -6.69 6.17 -36.81
CA LEU A 824 -8.13 6.38 -36.66
C LEU A 824 -8.46 7.68 -35.92
N ASN A 825 -7.73 7.97 -34.83
CA ASN A 825 -7.88 9.21 -34.06
C ASN A 825 -7.45 10.42 -34.88
N GLN A 826 -6.37 10.29 -35.66
CA GLN A 826 -5.92 11.31 -36.61
C GLN A 826 -7.07 11.70 -37.55
N ARG A 827 -7.72 10.72 -38.20
CA ARG A 827 -8.82 10.98 -39.14
C ARG A 827 -10.01 11.67 -38.47
N LEU A 828 -10.38 11.24 -37.25
CA LEU A 828 -11.47 11.84 -36.49
C LEU A 828 -11.16 13.29 -36.11
N ALA A 829 -10.02 13.53 -35.46
CA ALA A 829 -9.61 14.86 -35.01
C ALA A 829 -9.42 15.84 -36.17
N MET A 830 -8.79 15.40 -37.26
CA MET A 830 -8.65 16.19 -38.49
C MET A 830 -10.01 16.61 -39.06
N LYS A 831 -10.99 15.68 -39.08
CA LYS A 831 -12.34 15.97 -39.56
C LYS A 831 -13.10 16.94 -38.66
N VAL A 832 -13.02 16.76 -37.33
CA VAL A 832 -13.63 17.65 -36.34
C VAL A 832 -13.06 19.07 -36.44
N LEU A 833 -11.73 19.20 -36.48
CA LEU A 833 -11.06 20.51 -36.59
C LEU A 833 -11.36 21.21 -37.92
N SER A 834 -11.42 20.45 -39.02
CA SER A 834 -11.79 20.99 -40.33
C SER A 834 -13.24 21.44 -40.38
N ASN A 835 -14.16 20.71 -39.73
CA ASN A 835 -15.58 21.10 -39.63
C ASN A 835 -15.77 22.41 -38.84
N PHE A 836 -14.86 22.72 -37.91
CA PHE A 836 -14.84 24.01 -37.19
C PHE A 836 -14.15 25.14 -37.97
N GLY A 837 -13.66 24.89 -39.19
CA GLY A 837 -13.04 25.89 -40.05
C GLY A 837 -11.55 26.13 -39.79
N PHE A 838 -10.91 25.34 -38.93
CA PHE A 838 -9.46 25.39 -38.69
C PHE A 838 -8.67 24.71 -39.81
N VAL A 839 -7.38 25.01 -39.90
CA VAL A 839 -6.43 24.34 -40.81
C VAL A 839 -5.51 23.44 -39.98
N PRO A 840 -5.90 22.19 -39.72
CA PRO A 840 -5.07 21.28 -38.96
C PRO A 840 -3.96 20.70 -39.84
N GLU A 841 -2.75 20.59 -39.30
CA GLU A 841 -1.63 19.86 -39.88
C GLU A 841 -1.26 18.68 -38.96
N LEU A 842 -0.89 17.53 -39.52
CA LEU A 842 -0.64 16.31 -38.75
C LEU A 842 0.86 16.12 -38.46
N ALA A 843 1.19 15.69 -37.25
CA ALA A 843 2.46 15.06 -36.88
C ALA A 843 2.19 13.69 -36.24
N GLU A 844 2.94 12.67 -36.68
CA GLU A 844 2.68 11.29 -36.25
C GLU A 844 3.35 10.92 -34.92
N ASN A 845 4.29 11.76 -34.44
CA ASN A 845 4.93 11.60 -33.13
C ASN A 845 5.52 12.92 -32.63
N GLY A 846 5.98 12.93 -31.37
CA GLY A 846 6.54 14.12 -30.72
C GLY A 846 7.79 14.69 -31.40
N LYS A 847 8.61 13.84 -32.04
CA LYS A 847 9.84 14.26 -32.71
C LYS A 847 9.54 15.02 -34.00
N ILE A 848 8.62 14.52 -34.81
CA ILE A 848 8.11 15.20 -36.01
C ILE A 848 7.44 16.52 -35.60
N ALA A 849 6.70 16.54 -34.49
CA ALA A 849 6.08 17.76 -33.99
C ALA A 849 7.13 18.85 -33.65
N VAL A 850 8.21 18.47 -32.95
CA VAL A 850 9.32 19.39 -32.63
C VAL A 850 10.00 19.90 -33.92
N GLU A 851 10.23 19.04 -34.92
CA GLU A 851 10.80 19.47 -36.21
C GLU A 851 9.87 20.41 -36.97
N LYS A 852 8.56 20.16 -36.96
CA LYS A 852 7.57 21.02 -37.62
C LYS A 852 7.47 22.38 -36.94
N ILE A 853 7.41 22.43 -35.62
CA ILE A 853 7.35 23.69 -34.84
C ILE A 853 8.64 24.51 -35.01
N ARG A 854 9.79 23.86 -35.27
CA ARG A 854 11.03 24.58 -35.58
C ARG A 854 10.95 25.35 -36.90
N ASN A 855 10.21 24.84 -37.87
CA ASN A 855 10.18 25.36 -39.25
C ASN A 855 8.94 26.20 -39.56
N VAL A 856 7.84 26.00 -38.83
CA VAL A 856 6.53 26.62 -39.06
C VAL A 856 5.97 27.12 -37.74
N GLU A 857 5.49 28.36 -37.72
CA GLU A 857 4.73 28.90 -36.59
C GLU A 857 3.28 28.40 -36.64
N TYR A 858 2.86 27.77 -35.55
CA TYR A 858 1.48 27.31 -35.33
C TYR A 858 0.82 28.15 -34.26
N ASP A 859 -0.50 28.33 -34.37
CA ASP A 859 -1.29 29.09 -33.40
C ASP A 859 -1.60 28.26 -32.16
N LEU A 860 -1.67 26.93 -32.31
CA LEU A 860 -1.97 25.99 -31.24
C LEU A 860 -1.48 24.58 -31.60
N VAL A 861 -1.08 23.81 -30.58
CA VAL A 861 -0.72 22.39 -30.71
C VAL A 861 -1.65 21.53 -29.87
N LEU A 862 -2.26 20.53 -30.49
CA LEU A 862 -2.96 19.45 -29.81
C LEU A 862 -2.00 18.27 -29.71
N MET A 863 -1.60 17.90 -28.49
CA MET A 863 -0.50 16.96 -28.25
C MET A 863 -0.99 15.72 -27.54
N ASP A 864 -0.97 14.55 -28.19
CA ASP A 864 -1.13 13.28 -27.47
C ASP A 864 0.03 13.06 -26.49
N LEU A 865 -0.26 12.50 -25.32
CA LEU A 865 0.75 12.25 -24.29
C LEU A 865 1.50 10.95 -24.52
N GLN A 866 0.86 9.93 -25.09
CA GLN A 866 1.43 8.59 -25.25
C GLN A 866 1.62 8.28 -26.73
N MET A 867 2.84 8.49 -27.22
CA MET A 867 3.21 8.25 -28.62
C MET A 867 4.60 7.61 -28.70
N PRO A 868 4.89 6.80 -29.73
CA PRO A 868 6.21 6.21 -29.97
C PRO A 868 7.28 7.26 -30.32
N GLU A 869 8.55 6.87 -30.20
CA GLU A 869 9.78 7.67 -30.40
C GLU A 869 10.00 8.83 -29.42
N MET A 870 9.02 9.71 -29.26
CA MET A 870 9.07 10.86 -28.35
C MET A 870 7.65 11.14 -27.85
N ASP A 871 7.46 10.99 -26.55
CA ASP A 871 6.17 11.18 -25.90
C ASP A 871 5.80 12.68 -25.80
N GLY A 872 4.54 12.97 -25.46
CA GLY A 872 4.04 14.35 -25.42
C GLY A 872 4.71 15.23 -24.36
N TYR A 873 5.22 14.63 -23.28
CA TYR A 873 5.95 15.33 -22.23
C TYR A 873 7.34 15.73 -22.72
N GLN A 874 8.09 14.78 -23.27
CA GLN A 874 9.41 14.99 -23.86
C GLN A 874 9.37 15.98 -25.03
N ALA A 875 8.33 15.89 -25.87
CA ALA A 875 8.12 16.84 -26.95
C ALA A 875 7.86 18.26 -26.42
N THR A 876 7.04 18.39 -25.37
CA THR A 876 6.76 19.69 -24.74
C THR A 876 8.01 20.28 -24.09
N GLU A 877 8.80 19.48 -23.36
CA GLU A 877 10.07 19.92 -22.80
C GLU A 877 11.03 20.40 -23.90
N ALA A 878 11.11 19.67 -25.03
CA ALA A 878 11.91 20.09 -26.17
C ALA A 878 11.40 21.41 -26.79
N ILE A 879 10.08 21.59 -26.94
CA ILE A 879 9.47 22.82 -27.47
C ILE A 879 9.76 24.01 -26.53
N ARG A 880 9.62 23.84 -25.22
CA ARG A 880 9.81 24.92 -24.23
C ARG A 880 11.27 25.23 -23.96
N ASN A 881 12.13 24.21 -23.79
CA ASN A 881 13.52 24.40 -23.34
C ASN A 881 14.51 24.53 -24.50
N ILE A 882 14.32 23.75 -25.58
CA ILE A 882 15.26 23.73 -26.72
C ILE A 882 14.84 24.75 -27.78
N LEU A 883 13.58 24.72 -28.23
CA LEU A 883 13.08 25.65 -29.24
C LEU A 883 12.68 27.01 -28.67
N ARG A 884 12.49 27.11 -27.34
CA ARG A 884 12.01 28.31 -26.64
C ARG A 884 10.74 28.90 -27.25
N SER A 885 9.85 28.04 -27.76
CA SER A 885 8.57 28.43 -28.32
C SER A 885 7.50 28.47 -27.24
N ASN A 886 6.70 29.53 -27.24
CA ASN A 886 5.56 29.72 -26.34
C ASN A 886 4.22 29.32 -26.98
N VAL A 887 4.24 28.58 -28.10
CA VAL A 887 3.01 28.11 -28.74
C VAL A 887 2.11 27.41 -27.72
N PRO A 888 0.81 27.75 -27.65
CA PRO A 888 -0.12 27.08 -26.75
C PRO A 888 -0.18 25.57 -27.04
N ILE A 889 -0.03 24.74 -26.01
CA ILE A 889 -0.12 23.27 -26.12
C ILE A 889 -1.29 22.78 -25.27
N ILE A 890 -2.24 22.08 -25.89
CA ILE A 890 -3.30 21.33 -25.20
C ILE A 890 -2.93 19.85 -25.20
N ALA A 891 -2.80 19.26 -24.02
CA ALA A 891 -2.56 17.83 -23.84
C ALA A 891 -3.82 17.02 -24.17
N MET A 892 -3.69 15.93 -24.92
CA MET A 892 -4.76 14.95 -25.14
C MET A 892 -4.39 13.66 -24.42
N THR A 893 -5.19 13.24 -23.43
CA THR A 893 -4.87 12.07 -22.57
C THR A 893 -5.98 11.02 -22.60
N ALA A 894 -5.63 9.73 -22.65
CA ALA A 894 -6.58 8.62 -22.53
C ALA A 894 -7.05 8.33 -21.09
N HIS A 895 -6.43 8.94 -20.06
CA HIS A 895 -6.68 8.65 -18.66
C HIS A 895 -7.13 9.90 -17.89
N SER A 896 -8.33 9.86 -17.28
CA SER A 896 -8.82 10.91 -16.38
C SER A 896 -8.35 10.71 -14.92
N LEU A 897 -7.10 10.29 -14.71
CA LEU A 897 -6.57 10.04 -13.36
C LEU A 897 -6.23 11.35 -12.64
N VAL A 898 -6.50 11.38 -11.34
CA VAL A 898 -6.17 12.50 -10.45
C VAL A 898 -4.65 12.73 -10.45
N GLY A 899 -4.22 13.94 -10.80
CA GLY A 899 -2.81 14.36 -10.85
C GLY A 899 -2.14 14.39 -12.24
N GLU A 900 -2.78 13.86 -13.30
CA GLU A 900 -2.25 13.98 -14.66
C GLU A 900 -2.28 15.43 -15.17
N ARG A 901 -3.34 16.18 -14.83
CA ARG A 901 -3.46 17.61 -15.14
C ARG A 901 -2.29 18.40 -14.56
N ASP A 902 -1.96 18.18 -13.29
CA ASP A 902 -0.89 18.91 -12.61
C ASP A 902 0.48 18.60 -13.23
N LYS A 903 0.69 17.36 -13.68
CA LYS A 903 1.90 16.97 -14.43
C LYS A 903 1.99 17.65 -15.79
N CYS A 904 0.91 17.70 -16.56
CA CYS A 904 0.89 18.35 -17.88
C CYS A 904 1.23 19.85 -17.75
N LEU A 905 0.62 20.53 -16.78
CA LEU A 905 0.88 21.94 -16.52
C LEU A 905 2.30 22.19 -16.00
N ALA A 906 2.83 21.31 -15.13
CA ALA A 906 4.19 21.42 -14.61
C ALA A 906 5.28 21.32 -15.70
N VAL A 907 5.02 20.55 -16.76
CA VAL A 907 5.93 20.38 -17.91
C VAL A 907 5.82 21.52 -18.93
N GLY A 908 4.87 22.45 -18.75
CA GLY A 908 4.73 23.66 -19.55
C GLY A 908 3.66 23.61 -20.63
N MET A 909 2.73 22.65 -20.56
CA MET A 909 1.50 22.66 -21.36
C MET A 909 0.50 23.67 -20.79
N ASN A 910 -0.41 24.17 -21.62
CA ASN A 910 -1.33 25.26 -21.27
C ASN A 910 -2.68 24.75 -20.78
N GLU A 911 -3.15 23.63 -21.33
CA GLU A 911 -4.43 23.03 -20.98
C GLU A 911 -4.43 21.53 -21.29
N TYR A 912 -5.46 20.80 -20.87
CA TYR A 912 -5.63 19.37 -21.17
C TYR A 912 -7.06 19.05 -21.64
N ILE A 913 -7.21 17.93 -22.35
CA ILE A 913 -8.48 17.36 -22.77
C ILE A 913 -8.43 15.82 -22.70
N PRO A 914 -9.42 15.15 -22.07
CA PRO A 914 -9.49 13.69 -22.02
C PRO A 914 -10.02 13.12 -23.34
N LYS A 915 -9.53 11.94 -23.74
CA LYS A 915 -10.00 11.14 -24.87
C LYS A 915 -10.96 10.05 -24.35
N PRO A 916 -12.14 9.85 -24.99
CA PRO A 916 -12.66 10.61 -26.12
C PRO A 916 -13.13 12.02 -25.71
N PHE A 917 -12.81 13.02 -26.53
CA PHE A 917 -13.16 14.42 -26.28
C PHE A 917 -14.49 14.80 -26.93
N SER A 918 -15.23 15.72 -26.30
CA SER A 918 -16.38 16.35 -26.93
C SER A 918 -15.92 17.40 -27.96
N PRO A 919 -16.46 17.42 -29.19
CA PRO A 919 -16.12 18.45 -30.18
C PRO A 919 -16.31 19.88 -29.65
N SER A 920 -17.36 20.13 -28.87
CA SER A 920 -17.65 21.46 -28.30
C SER A 920 -16.64 21.88 -27.23
N GLU A 921 -16.18 20.93 -26.41
CA GLU A 921 -15.17 21.19 -25.38
C GLU A 921 -13.81 21.50 -26.01
N LEU A 922 -13.43 20.74 -27.04
CA LEU A 922 -12.21 20.97 -27.81
C LEU A 922 -12.23 22.35 -28.47
N PHE A 923 -13.35 22.73 -29.09
CA PHE A 923 -13.51 24.03 -29.72
C PHE A 923 -13.33 25.21 -28.74
N ASN A 924 -13.98 25.16 -27.59
CA ASN A 924 -13.89 26.22 -26.58
C ASN A 924 -12.45 26.41 -26.09
N LYS A 925 -11.75 25.32 -25.75
CA LYS A 925 -10.36 25.37 -25.30
C LYS A 925 -9.40 25.91 -26.38
N ILE A 926 -9.66 25.60 -27.65
CA ILE A 926 -8.88 26.13 -28.78
C ILE A 926 -9.10 27.65 -28.90
N VAL A 927 -10.35 28.11 -28.89
CA VAL A 927 -10.69 29.53 -29.01
C VAL A 927 -10.12 30.35 -27.85
N ASP A 928 -10.19 29.84 -26.63
CA ASP A 928 -9.69 30.50 -25.42
C ASP A 928 -8.15 30.70 -25.44
N LEU A 929 -7.41 29.82 -26.14
CA LEU A 929 -5.95 29.83 -26.15
C LEU A 929 -5.33 30.40 -27.43
N ALA A 930 -5.97 30.23 -28.59
CA ALA A 930 -5.40 30.56 -29.90
C ALA A 930 -5.66 32.00 -30.37
N ILE A 931 -6.46 32.79 -29.64
CA ILE A 931 -6.75 34.19 -29.98
C ILE A 931 -6.17 35.12 -28.89
N PRO A 932 -4.94 35.66 -29.07
CA PRO A 932 -4.38 36.61 -28.14
C PRO A 932 -5.06 37.98 -28.22
N LEU A 933 -5.32 38.61 -27.07
CA LEU A 933 -5.96 39.92 -26.88
C LEU A 933 -5.22 41.15 -27.49
N HIS A 934 -4.21 40.97 -28.35
CA HIS A 934 -3.31 42.06 -28.79
C HIS A 934 -3.39 42.45 -30.28
N GLU A 935 -4.03 41.68 -31.17
CA GLU A 935 -4.07 41.95 -32.62
C GLU A 935 -5.42 42.50 -33.15
N MET A 936 -6.16 43.26 -32.35
CA MET A 936 -7.40 43.94 -32.80
C MET A 936 -7.28 45.47 -32.78
N GLN A 937 -6.08 46.04 -32.93
CA GLN A 937 -5.88 47.49 -32.95
C GLN A 937 -5.82 48.13 -34.34
N GLU A 938 -5.78 47.36 -35.43
CA GLU A 938 -5.86 47.93 -36.79
C GLU A 938 -6.74 47.06 -37.70
N ALA A 939 -8.05 47.07 -37.45
CA ALA A 939 -9.03 46.74 -38.47
C ALA A 939 -10.08 47.85 -38.47
N SER A 940 -10.04 48.67 -39.51
CA SER A 940 -11.01 49.72 -39.80
C SER A 940 -12.45 49.20 -39.67
N ILE A 941 -13.20 49.77 -38.72
CA ILE A 941 -14.63 49.58 -38.59
C ILE A 941 -15.29 50.21 -39.82
N ASN A 942 -15.66 49.39 -40.79
CA ASN A 942 -16.73 49.70 -41.73
C ASN A 942 -17.91 48.78 -41.37
N PRO A 943 -19.05 49.33 -40.91
CA PRO A 943 -20.14 48.52 -40.39
C PRO A 943 -20.94 47.91 -41.54
N SER A 944 -21.02 46.58 -41.56
CA SER A 944 -22.06 45.86 -42.31
C SER A 944 -22.75 44.89 -41.36
N GLY A 945 -23.45 45.45 -40.37
CA GLY A 945 -24.29 44.71 -39.45
C GLY A 945 -24.92 45.65 -38.40
N PRO A 946 -26.16 45.37 -37.96
CA PRO A 946 -26.82 46.14 -36.91
C PRO A 946 -26.12 45.92 -35.56
N PHE A 947 -25.84 46.99 -34.82
CA PHE A 947 -25.24 46.96 -33.48
C PHE A 947 -26.29 46.78 -32.36
N VAL A 948 -27.57 46.82 -32.72
CA VAL A 948 -28.71 46.83 -31.81
C VAL A 948 -29.65 45.66 -32.13
N ASP A 949 -29.96 44.83 -31.13
CA ASP A 949 -30.95 43.76 -31.24
C ASP A 949 -32.08 43.95 -30.23
N LEU A 950 -33.19 44.55 -30.69
CA LEU A 950 -34.35 44.86 -29.83
C LEU A 950 -35.21 43.63 -29.47
N THR A 951 -34.80 42.40 -29.79
CA THR A 951 -35.60 41.19 -29.50
C THR A 951 -35.97 41.08 -28.02
N TYR A 952 -35.06 41.44 -27.12
CA TYR A 952 -35.31 41.42 -25.67
C TYR A 952 -36.30 42.52 -25.22
N LEU A 953 -36.16 43.75 -25.74
CA LEU A 953 -37.11 44.83 -25.46
C LEU A 953 -38.52 44.46 -25.94
N LYS A 954 -38.62 43.89 -27.14
CA LYS A 954 -39.89 43.43 -27.73
C LYS A 954 -40.57 42.36 -26.88
N GLN A 955 -39.81 41.36 -26.41
CA GLN A 955 -40.31 40.32 -25.51
C GLN A 955 -40.86 40.86 -24.18
N ILE A 956 -40.30 41.96 -23.67
CA ILE A 956 -40.75 42.56 -22.40
C ILE A 956 -41.88 43.56 -22.60
N SER A 957 -41.94 44.20 -23.77
CA SER A 957 -42.99 45.16 -24.12
C SER A 957 -44.34 44.52 -24.49
N ASP A 958 -44.39 43.19 -24.64
CA ASP A 958 -45.57 42.43 -25.07
C ASP A 958 -46.21 43.05 -26.35
N ASP A 959 -45.34 43.46 -27.30
CA ASP A 959 -45.64 44.16 -28.56
C ASP A 959 -46.25 45.59 -28.44
N SER A 960 -46.12 46.29 -27.30
CA SER A 960 -46.53 47.70 -27.16
C SER A 960 -45.50 48.66 -27.78
N LYS A 961 -45.83 49.17 -28.97
CA LYS A 961 -44.98 50.12 -29.70
C LYS A 961 -44.76 51.46 -28.97
N GLU A 962 -45.75 51.97 -28.24
CA GLU A 962 -45.56 53.21 -27.47
C GLU A 962 -44.51 53.03 -26.35
N PHE A 963 -44.50 51.87 -25.69
CA PHE A 963 -43.52 51.56 -24.65
C PHE A 963 -42.13 51.32 -25.24
N GLU A 964 -42.02 50.63 -26.39
CA GLU A 964 -40.74 50.48 -27.09
C GLU A 964 -40.14 51.85 -27.46
N GLN A 965 -40.95 52.77 -27.99
CA GLN A 965 -40.50 54.11 -28.35
C GLN A 965 -40.05 54.91 -27.11
N GLU A 966 -40.83 54.91 -26.04
CA GLU A 966 -40.49 55.61 -24.78
C GLU A 966 -39.16 55.11 -24.20
N MET A 967 -38.93 53.79 -24.21
CA MET A 967 -37.69 53.21 -23.68
C MET A 967 -36.47 53.49 -24.57
N ILE A 968 -36.65 53.54 -25.89
CA ILE A 968 -35.58 53.92 -26.83
C ILE A 968 -35.25 55.41 -26.66
N GLU A 969 -36.24 56.29 -26.58
CA GLU A 969 -36.04 57.74 -26.35
C GLU A 969 -35.30 57.99 -25.02
N LEU A 970 -35.71 57.30 -23.95
CA LEU A 970 -35.06 57.43 -22.65
C LEU A 970 -33.60 56.94 -22.67
N PHE A 971 -33.31 55.88 -23.44
CA PHE A 971 -31.93 55.43 -23.65
C PHE A 971 -31.09 56.44 -24.45
N LEU A 972 -31.66 57.01 -25.50
CA LEU A 972 -31.01 58.03 -26.34
C LEU A 972 -30.64 59.30 -25.55
N GLU A 973 -31.43 59.66 -24.54
CA GLU A 973 -31.12 60.78 -23.64
C GLU A 973 -30.09 60.42 -22.56
N GLN A 974 -30.21 59.25 -21.92
CA GLN A 974 -29.40 58.90 -20.75
C GLN A 974 -28.01 58.37 -21.09
N ALA A 975 -27.86 57.56 -22.13
CA ALA A 975 -26.59 56.90 -22.45
C ALA A 975 -25.45 57.89 -22.76
N PRO A 976 -25.64 58.99 -23.52
CA PRO A 976 -24.60 60.00 -23.72
C PRO A 976 -24.17 60.71 -22.42
N ILE A 977 -25.12 60.95 -21.51
CA ILE A 977 -24.85 61.61 -20.23
C ILE A 977 -23.98 60.71 -19.36
N GLU A 978 -24.36 59.43 -19.23
CA GLU A 978 -23.60 58.46 -18.47
C GLU A 978 -22.21 58.22 -19.06
N MET A 979 -22.09 58.12 -20.40
CA MET A 979 -20.78 58.01 -21.06
C MET A 979 -19.89 59.23 -20.82
N GLY A 980 -20.45 60.45 -20.77
CA GLY A 980 -19.70 61.67 -20.45
C GLY A 980 -19.27 61.75 -18.97
N ILE A 981 -20.09 61.22 -18.04
CA ILE A 981 -19.71 61.10 -16.63
C ILE A 981 -18.56 60.10 -16.48
N MET A 982 -18.61 58.96 -17.17
CA MET A 982 -17.53 57.98 -17.18
C MET A 982 -16.23 58.56 -17.74
N GLU A 983 -16.30 59.35 -18.82
CA GLU A 983 -15.12 60.03 -19.39
C GLU A 983 -14.43 60.94 -18.37
N LYS A 984 -15.22 61.77 -17.67
CA LYS A 984 -14.72 62.66 -16.63
C LYS A 984 -14.12 61.90 -15.46
N ALA A 985 -14.78 60.83 -15.02
CA ALA A 985 -14.29 59.98 -13.94
C ALA A 985 -12.97 59.27 -14.32
N ILE A 986 -12.80 58.88 -15.59
CA ILE A 986 -11.53 58.34 -16.10
C ILE A 986 -10.45 59.42 -16.13
N GLN A 987 -10.79 60.66 -16.49
CA GLN A 987 -9.83 61.78 -16.48
C GLN A 987 -9.41 62.20 -15.06
N SER A 988 -10.33 62.17 -14.09
CA SER A 988 -10.05 62.49 -12.68
C SER A 988 -9.55 61.29 -11.86
N ALA A 989 -9.43 60.11 -12.48
CA ALA A 989 -9.03 58.85 -11.85
C ALA A 989 -9.93 58.39 -10.68
N GLU A 990 -11.25 58.60 -10.81
CA GLU A 990 -12.25 58.22 -9.81
C GLU A 990 -12.83 56.82 -10.07
N HIS A 991 -12.12 55.78 -9.62
CA HIS A 991 -12.46 54.38 -9.84
C HIS A 991 -13.85 53.94 -9.36
N ALA A 992 -14.31 54.48 -8.23
CA ALA A 992 -15.64 54.17 -7.70
C ALA A 992 -16.75 54.68 -8.65
N THR A 993 -16.60 55.91 -9.15
CA THR A 993 -17.53 56.52 -10.11
C THR A 993 -17.52 55.76 -11.43
N ILE A 994 -16.35 55.32 -11.92
CA ILE A 994 -16.24 54.50 -13.15
C ILE A 994 -17.01 53.20 -13.01
N LYS A 995 -16.82 52.49 -11.89
CA LYS A 995 -17.53 51.23 -11.61
C LYS A 995 -19.04 51.44 -11.61
N ASP A 996 -19.52 52.45 -10.89
CA ASP A 996 -20.95 52.67 -10.71
C ASP A 996 -21.63 53.06 -12.03
N VAL A 997 -20.97 53.86 -12.87
CA VAL A 997 -21.50 54.22 -14.19
C VAL A 997 -21.46 53.02 -15.15
N ALA A 998 -20.42 52.18 -15.10
CA ALA A 998 -20.33 50.98 -15.92
C ALA A 998 -21.41 49.95 -15.56
N HIS A 999 -21.72 49.82 -14.27
CA HIS A 999 -22.79 48.96 -13.80
C HIS A 999 -24.17 49.41 -14.32
N LYS A 1000 -24.45 50.73 -14.32
CA LYS A 1000 -25.70 51.28 -14.83
C LYS A 1000 -25.88 51.09 -16.33
N LEU A 1001 -24.87 51.47 -17.11
CA LEU A 1001 -24.89 51.34 -18.56
C LEU A 1001 -25.11 49.88 -19.00
N LYS A 1002 -24.57 48.91 -18.26
CA LYS A 1002 -24.72 47.48 -18.59
C LYS A 1002 -26.17 47.02 -18.63
N SER A 1003 -26.99 47.46 -17.69
CA SER A 1003 -28.43 47.14 -17.68
C SER A 1003 -29.15 47.79 -18.86
N SER A 1004 -28.83 49.05 -19.14
CA SER A 1004 -29.40 49.81 -20.26
C SER A 1004 -29.03 49.19 -21.61
N TYR A 1005 -27.80 48.71 -21.78
CA TYR A 1005 -27.30 48.12 -23.03
C TYR A 1005 -27.87 46.74 -23.26
N ALA A 1006 -28.02 45.94 -22.20
CA ALA A 1006 -28.70 44.65 -22.28
C ALA A 1006 -30.16 44.81 -22.69
N MET A 1007 -30.84 45.86 -22.21
CA MET A 1007 -32.23 46.13 -22.57
C MET A 1007 -32.40 46.51 -24.04
N MET A 1008 -31.49 47.32 -24.57
CA MET A 1008 -31.46 47.69 -26.00
C MET A 1008 -30.79 46.63 -26.90
N GLY A 1009 -30.30 45.53 -26.32
CA GLY A 1009 -29.55 44.49 -27.03
C GLY A 1009 -28.30 44.98 -27.75
N ILE A 1010 -27.60 45.96 -27.16
CA ILE A 1010 -26.38 46.52 -27.73
C ILE A 1010 -25.20 45.57 -27.48
N GLN A 1011 -24.51 45.18 -28.54
CA GLN A 1011 -23.40 44.22 -28.46
C GLN A 1011 -22.08 44.90 -28.07
N GLU A 1012 -21.90 45.11 -26.77
CA GLU A 1012 -20.70 45.75 -26.20
C GLU A 1012 -19.52 44.78 -25.94
N ASN A 1013 -19.70 43.48 -26.19
CA ASN A 1013 -18.66 42.44 -26.11
C ASN A 1013 -17.97 42.33 -24.72
N GLY A 1014 -18.68 42.67 -23.64
CA GLY A 1014 -18.20 42.50 -22.26
C GLY A 1014 -17.26 43.60 -21.75
N LEU A 1015 -17.07 44.67 -22.53
CA LEU A 1015 -16.30 45.86 -22.17
C LEU A 1015 -16.85 46.56 -20.92
N LEU A 1016 -18.17 46.70 -20.77
CA LEU A 1016 -18.78 47.32 -19.58
C LEU A 1016 -18.49 46.51 -18.32
N LYS A 1017 -18.56 45.17 -18.42
CA LYS A 1017 -18.22 44.28 -17.30
C LYS A 1017 -16.73 44.34 -16.95
N LEU A 1018 -15.87 44.50 -17.96
CA LEU A 1018 -14.43 44.68 -17.77
C LEU A 1018 -14.10 46.01 -17.10
N ILE A 1019 -14.70 47.12 -17.58
CA ILE A 1019 -14.53 48.47 -17.02
C ILE A 1019 -15.07 48.53 -15.58
N GLU A 1020 -16.22 47.92 -15.32
CA GLU A 1020 -16.80 47.80 -13.97
C GLU A 1020 -15.84 47.07 -13.02
N PHE A 1021 -15.29 45.94 -13.46
CA PHE A 1021 -14.33 45.17 -12.68
C PHE A 1021 -13.04 45.97 -12.42
N GLN A 1022 -12.48 46.58 -13.46
CA GLN A 1022 -11.25 47.39 -13.36
C GLN A 1022 -11.44 48.61 -12.46
N GLY A 1023 -12.62 49.24 -12.48
CA GLY A 1023 -13.01 50.28 -11.53
C GLY A 1023 -13.12 49.74 -10.10
N ALA A 1024 -13.65 48.54 -9.90
CA ALA A 1024 -13.74 47.93 -8.57
C ALA A 1024 -12.38 47.50 -7.99
N SER A 1025 -11.45 47.05 -8.83
CA SER A 1025 -10.12 46.57 -8.43
C SER A 1025 -9.07 47.67 -8.29
N GLY A 1026 -9.38 48.92 -8.67
CA GLY A 1026 -8.43 50.03 -8.65
C GLY A 1026 -7.34 49.92 -9.73
N SER A 1027 -7.65 49.30 -10.87
CA SER A 1027 -6.70 49.08 -11.96
C SER A 1027 -6.21 50.37 -12.62
N SER A 1028 -5.12 50.31 -13.39
CA SER A 1028 -4.56 51.50 -14.06
C SER A 1028 -5.58 52.21 -14.95
N ILE A 1029 -5.68 53.53 -14.84
CA ILE A 1029 -6.59 54.36 -15.63
C ILE A 1029 -6.33 54.25 -17.13
N ASP A 1030 -5.08 54.00 -17.55
CA ASP A 1030 -4.76 53.81 -18.97
C ASP A 1030 -5.33 52.51 -19.54
N GLU A 1031 -5.51 51.46 -18.72
CA GLU A 1031 -6.17 50.23 -19.14
C GLU A 1031 -7.69 50.43 -19.24
N ILE A 1032 -8.28 51.11 -18.26
CA ILE A 1032 -9.70 51.47 -18.26
C ILE A 1032 -10.02 52.38 -19.45
N ARG A 1033 -9.15 53.37 -19.75
CA ARG A 1033 -9.32 54.30 -20.87
C ARG A 1033 -9.37 53.56 -22.21
N LYS A 1034 -8.54 52.54 -22.42
CA LYS A 1034 -8.57 51.72 -23.65
C LYS A 1034 -9.90 50.99 -23.83
N GLY A 1035 -10.47 50.45 -22.75
CA GLY A 1035 -11.80 49.85 -22.79
C GLY A 1035 -12.89 50.88 -23.08
N TYR A 1036 -12.80 52.06 -22.45
CA TYR A 1036 -13.75 53.15 -22.61
C TYR A 1036 -13.81 53.71 -24.04
N GLU A 1037 -12.68 53.95 -24.71
CA GLU A 1037 -12.67 54.46 -26.09
C GLU A 1037 -13.39 53.52 -27.06
N ARG A 1038 -13.25 52.20 -26.86
CA ARG A 1038 -13.95 51.20 -27.67
C ARG A 1038 -15.45 51.18 -27.37
N LEU A 1039 -15.82 51.31 -26.09
CA LEU A 1039 -17.21 51.41 -25.68
C LEU A 1039 -17.88 52.69 -26.23
N LYS A 1040 -17.17 53.81 -26.25
CA LYS A 1040 -17.64 55.10 -26.80
C LYS A 1040 -18.04 54.98 -28.26
N LEU A 1041 -17.19 54.37 -29.09
CA LEU A 1041 -17.48 54.09 -30.50
C LEU A 1041 -18.73 53.22 -30.67
N ILE A 1042 -18.84 52.11 -29.94
CA ILE A 1042 -20.03 51.23 -30.01
C ILE A 1042 -21.29 51.99 -29.65
N THR A 1043 -21.21 52.82 -28.60
CA THR A 1043 -22.33 53.63 -28.14
C THR A 1043 -22.78 54.63 -29.20
N GLU A 1044 -21.84 55.36 -29.82
CA GLU A 1044 -22.15 56.34 -30.87
C GLU A 1044 -22.85 55.68 -32.07
N TYR A 1045 -22.39 54.50 -32.51
CA TYR A 1045 -23.04 53.77 -33.61
C TYR A 1045 -24.43 53.24 -33.22
N SER A 1046 -24.58 52.67 -32.01
CA SER A 1046 -25.87 52.19 -31.53
C SER A 1046 -26.90 53.31 -31.35
N LEU A 1047 -26.47 54.52 -30.93
CA LEU A 1047 -27.35 55.68 -30.82
C LEU A 1047 -27.85 56.15 -32.19
N ILE A 1048 -26.99 56.15 -33.22
CA ILE A 1048 -27.39 56.49 -34.60
C ILE A 1048 -28.42 55.49 -35.13
N GLU A 1049 -28.21 54.20 -34.88
CA GLU A 1049 -29.12 53.14 -35.32
C GLU A 1049 -30.48 53.21 -34.61
N LEU A 1050 -30.48 53.43 -33.29
CA LEU A 1050 -31.71 53.65 -32.51
C LEU A 1050 -32.47 54.92 -32.94
N GLN A 1051 -31.76 56.00 -33.30
CA GLN A 1051 -32.39 57.22 -33.83
C GLN A 1051 -33.04 57.01 -35.20
N GLN A 1052 -32.46 56.17 -36.06
CA GLN A 1052 -33.05 55.81 -37.35
C GLN A 1052 -34.35 55.01 -37.18
N LEU A 1053 -34.44 54.19 -36.13
CA LEU A 1053 -35.63 53.40 -35.80
C LEU A 1053 -36.81 54.23 -35.26
N LEU A 1054 -36.57 55.47 -34.78
CA LEU A 1054 -37.60 56.39 -34.30
C LEU A 1054 -38.13 57.37 -35.37
N GLN A 1055 -37.54 57.40 -36.57
CA GLN A 1055 -38.06 58.26 -37.64
C GLN A 1055 -39.35 57.67 -38.22
N PRO A 1056 -40.45 58.44 -38.33
CA PRO A 1056 -41.64 57.98 -39.04
C PRO A 1056 -41.32 57.82 -40.54
N GLU A 1057 -41.68 56.67 -41.13
CA GLU A 1057 -41.67 56.47 -42.59
C GLU A 1057 -42.50 57.51 -43.35
#